data_AF-A0A075FI51-F1
#
_entry.id   AF-A0A075FI51-F1
#
_cell.length_a   1.000
_cell.length_b   1.000
_cell.length_c   1.000
_cell.angle_alpha   90.00
_cell.angle_beta   90.00
_cell.angle_gamma   90.00
#
_symmetry.space_group_name_H-M   'P 1'
#
loop_
_entity.id
_entity.type
_entity.pdbx_description
1 polymer ?
#
loop_
_entity_poly.entity_id
_entity_poly.type
_entity_poly.pdbx_seq_one_letter_code
_entity_poly.pdbx_strand_id
1 'polypeptide(L)'
;MRGEIFPRLVLGELLDVLGVRGVRVNSPRDILVILRSFVVPVLGIYLFWLYSNKFLGMSISYLSTMARDITIAGTQMNTSYYAMDRLALVIGGLILICFLLVQNEFSALLGGLRRRDPSTISECSTSIFAIVCFAVSYVLLTSVLELTPGAQTPFFFFGGAIVAGVLLLQDNLDEILNWNYIRSFRPREDLGAVVSVGSIFVFAALTLNISMAPAISQNIPTFLSAVILITVLYWGWRLSREGMKPSVHAKRSAALGYMVLLPFIMYLLLRVLYLQHDPDPVMQNRWEVKFDFMDKVNTFMINPWPMMVEANADARWLFLKAAIINSARVTLLSIVLCVILGTIVGVTRLSTNKLASTMATVYVEVFRNLPLAVLLFLIATQYGLQAPLFIEEKFLFGGAVFYSNQGIWFVTVASYQRLLMGIVALALLRAALRHMDRIEPRFIVTPNTPFEHLRRPFSAMGWRLEALAADVSLIVAAVVFIDYLVPFASTHGGGTDAALAMALLVYALSVTSKVDDDGVNTLQIDDSESGLRKRFTIWVAAFAVASGIALSKGLSWPEYLKDWDGDGVIDSPGAWDIAEGTGFEITPFFLAMMLGLTLFTASTVAEIVRGSIQSLPRGQVEAAISLALNPFQRLRLVILPQALRSMVPLFNNQFMNVWKNSSLAVIVAYSDIFYVILVMMNNVGKLIPLFILLLITYQAGSLAISVVMNWYNTRVTSVKI
;
A
#
# COMPACT_ATOMS: atom_id res chain seq x y z
N MET A 1 -37.51 -16.26 49.85
CA MET A 1 -37.83 -17.48 49.08
C MET A 1 -39.04 -17.21 48.20
N ARG A 2 -38.81 -16.91 46.91
CA ARG A 2 -39.74 -16.89 45.75
C ARG A 2 -39.11 -15.93 44.73
N GLY A 3 -38.33 -16.46 43.79
CA GLY A 3 -37.62 -15.64 42.80
C GLY A 3 -36.98 -16.39 41.63
N GLU A 4 -36.98 -17.73 41.61
CA GLU A 4 -36.30 -18.51 40.56
C GLU A 4 -37.23 -19.34 39.65
N ILE A 5 -38.56 -19.22 39.80
CA ILE A 5 -39.50 -20.12 39.12
C ILE A 5 -39.95 -19.56 37.74
N PHE A 6 -39.85 -18.24 37.52
CA PHE A 6 -40.40 -17.61 36.32
C PHE A 6 -39.66 -17.86 34.98
N PRO A 7 -38.31 -17.94 34.92
CA PRO A 7 -37.63 -18.23 33.65
C PRO A 7 -37.62 -19.73 33.28
N ARG A 8 -37.99 -20.63 34.20
CA ARG A 8 -37.99 -22.09 33.95
C ARG A 8 -39.25 -22.58 33.23
N LEU A 9 -40.41 -21.98 33.49
CA LEU A 9 -41.67 -22.39 32.83
C LEU A 9 -41.72 -21.94 31.36
N VAL A 10 -41.32 -20.71 31.07
CA VAL A 10 -41.40 -20.15 29.70
C VAL A 10 -40.47 -20.88 28.74
N LEU A 11 -39.27 -21.27 29.19
CA LEU A 11 -38.30 -22.00 28.36
C LEU A 11 -38.72 -23.46 28.15
N GLY A 12 -39.39 -24.09 29.13
CA GLY A 12 -39.93 -25.44 29.03
C GLY A 12 -41.06 -25.55 28.00
N GLU A 13 -42.00 -24.60 28.01
CA GLU A 13 -43.08 -24.53 27.01
C GLU A 13 -42.54 -24.26 25.60
N LEU A 14 -41.51 -23.41 25.47
CA LEU A 14 -40.85 -23.13 24.19
C LEU A 14 -40.13 -24.36 23.62
N LEU A 15 -39.56 -25.22 24.47
CA LEU A 15 -38.90 -26.46 24.08
C LEU A 15 -39.90 -27.57 23.71
N ASP A 16 -41.07 -27.61 24.35
CA ASP A 16 -42.17 -28.51 23.97
C ASP A 16 -42.82 -28.11 22.64
N VAL A 17 -42.95 -26.81 22.37
CA VAL A 17 -43.39 -26.28 21.05
C VAL A 17 -42.38 -26.59 19.94
N LEU A 18 -41.09 -26.70 20.27
CA LEU A 18 -40.02 -27.08 19.34
C LEU A 18 -39.82 -28.61 19.22
N GLY A 19 -40.66 -29.43 19.87
CA GLY A 19 -40.67 -30.90 19.72
C GLY A 19 -39.54 -31.65 20.43
N VAL A 20 -38.82 -31.00 21.36
CA VAL A 20 -37.68 -31.61 22.07
C VAL A 20 -38.14 -32.18 23.41
N ARG A 21 -38.72 -33.39 23.39
CA ARG A 21 -39.09 -34.09 24.64
C ARG A 21 -37.86 -34.66 25.34
N GLY A 22 -37.62 -34.23 26.58
CA GLY A 22 -36.71 -34.93 27.53
C GLY A 22 -35.51 -34.16 28.09
N VAL A 23 -35.33 -32.87 27.78
CA VAL A 23 -34.19 -32.09 28.31
C VAL A 23 -34.54 -31.45 29.66
N ARG A 24 -34.04 -32.03 30.77
CA ARG A 24 -34.20 -31.42 32.11
C ARG A 24 -33.15 -30.33 32.30
N VAL A 25 -33.59 -29.08 32.47
CA VAL A 25 -32.73 -27.93 32.75
C VAL A 25 -32.43 -27.89 34.25
N ASN A 26 -31.24 -28.37 34.66
CA ASN A 26 -30.86 -28.45 36.06
C ASN A 26 -29.80 -27.40 36.47
N SER A 27 -29.09 -26.80 35.52
CA SER A 27 -28.04 -25.79 35.78
C SER A 27 -28.00 -24.65 34.73
N PRO A 28 -27.41 -23.48 35.05
CA PRO A 28 -27.17 -22.40 34.08
C PRO A 28 -26.31 -22.82 32.88
N ARG A 29 -25.48 -23.86 33.04
CA ARG A 29 -24.68 -24.45 31.95
C ARG A 29 -25.56 -25.20 30.95
N ASP A 30 -26.65 -25.82 31.40
CA ASP A 30 -27.58 -26.52 30.49
C ASP A 30 -28.35 -25.53 29.61
N ILE A 31 -28.69 -24.36 30.15
CA ILE A 31 -29.27 -23.24 29.40
C ILE A 31 -28.28 -22.76 28.32
N LEU A 32 -27.00 -22.64 28.66
CA LEU A 32 -25.94 -22.26 27.71
C LEU A 32 -25.77 -23.31 26.59
N VAL A 33 -25.88 -24.60 26.92
CA VAL A 33 -25.80 -25.71 25.96
C VAL A 33 -27.01 -25.73 25.02
N ILE A 34 -28.22 -25.52 25.54
CA ILE A 34 -29.45 -25.43 24.74
C ILE A 34 -29.41 -24.18 23.82
N LEU A 35 -29.02 -23.03 24.36
CA LEU A 35 -28.81 -21.80 23.58
C LEU A 35 -27.83 -22.04 22.43
N ARG A 36 -26.67 -22.65 22.72
CA ARG A 36 -25.63 -22.91 21.72
C ARG A 36 -26.04 -23.96 20.68
N SER A 37 -26.84 -24.96 21.06
CA SER A 37 -27.16 -26.09 20.19
C SER A 37 -28.40 -25.89 19.33
N PHE A 38 -29.38 -25.09 19.78
CA PHE A 38 -30.65 -24.88 19.07
C PHE A 38 -30.88 -23.41 18.69
N VAL A 39 -30.70 -22.49 19.63
CA VAL A 39 -31.03 -21.07 19.38
C VAL A 39 -30.04 -20.44 18.39
N VAL A 40 -28.73 -20.69 18.56
CA VAL A 40 -27.69 -20.16 17.65
C VAL A 40 -27.87 -20.61 16.19
N PRO A 41 -28.07 -21.89 15.85
CA PRO A 41 -28.25 -22.29 14.45
C PRO A 41 -29.57 -21.81 13.84
N VAL A 42 -30.68 -21.81 14.60
CA VAL A 42 -31.97 -21.30 14.13
C VAL A 42 -31.90 -19.78 13.88
N LEU A 43 -31.29 -19.04 14.79
CA LEU A 43 -31.03 -17.62 14.63
C LEU A 43 -30.10 -17.37 13.44
N GLY A 44 -29.07 -18.19 13.25
CA GLY A 44 -28.15 -18.12 12.11
C GLY A 44 -28.87 -18.28 10.77
N ILE A 45 -29.76 -19.27 10.65
CA ILE A 45 -30.60 -19.49 9.46
C ILE A 45 -31.49 -18.27 9.21
N TYR A 46 -32.16 -17.77 10.24
CA TYR A 46 -33.05 -16.61 10.13
C TYR A 46 -32.30 -15.33 9.72
N LEU A 47 -31.14 -15.06 10.32
CA LEU A 47 -30.30 -13.92 9.98
C LEU A 47 -29.73 -14.05 8.56
N PHE A 48 -29.32 -15.24 8.14
CA PHE A 48 -28.84 -15.48 6.78
C PHE A 48 -29.95 -15.31 5.73
N TRP A 49 -31.17 -15.73 6.05
CA TRP A 49 -32.36 -15.47 5.23
C TRP A 49 -32.63 -13.97 5.08
N LEU A 50 -32.63 -13.21 6.18
CA LEU A 50 -32.81 -11.75 6.16
C LEU A 50 -31.71 -11.05 5.36
N TYR A 51 -30.46 -11.46 5.57
CA TYR A 51 -29.29 -10.99 4.85
C TYR A 51 -29.47 -11.20 3.33
N SER A 52 -29.74 -12.44 2.91
CA SER A 52 -29.84 -12.80 1.49
C SER A 52 -30.98 -12.05 0.81
N ASN A 53 -32.16 -12.01 1.44
CA ASN A 53 -33.32 -11.31 0.89
C ASN A 53 -33.09 -9.81 0.76
N LYS A 54 -32.50 -9.17 1.78
CA LYS A 54 -32.25 -7.74 1.77
C LYS A 54 -31.26 -7.35 0.67
N PHE A 55 -30.11 -8.04 0.61
CA PHE A 55 -29.08 -7.72 -0.38
C PHE A 55 -29.50 -8.07 -1.80
N LEU A 56 -30.10 -9.24 -2.04
CA LEU A 56 -30.62 -9.59 -3.37
C LEU A 56 -31.76 -8.67 -3.80
N GLY A 57 -32.66 -8.29 -2.90
CA GLY A 57 -33.75 -7.35 -3.19
C GLY A 57 -33.24 -6.00 -3.69
N MET A 58 -32.27 -5.41 -2.98
CA MET A 58 -31.62 -4.16 -3.41
C MET A 58 -30.83 -4.33 -4.72
N SER A 59 -30.17 -5.47 -4.90
CA SER A 59 -29.36 -5.72 -6.10
C SER A 59 -30.23 -5.88 -7.36
N ILE A 60 -31.34 -6.60 -7.23
CA ILE A 60 -32.32 -6.78 -8.31
C ILE A 60 -32.98 -5.46 -8.68
N SER A 61 -33.29 -4.58 -7.71
CA SER A 61 -33.88 -3.28 -8.01
C SER A 61 -32.90 -2.37 -8.77
N TYR A 62 -31.62 -2.34 -8.39
CA TYR A 62 -30.60 -1.61 -9.15
C TYR A 62 -30.46 -2.15 -10.58
N LEU A 63 -30.34 -3.47 -10.72
CA LEU A 63 -30.16 -4.09 -12.03
C LEU A 63 -31.37 -3.88 -12.95
N SER A 64 -32.59 -4.02 -12.43
CA SER A 64 -33.83 -3.75 -13.18
C SER A 64 -33.91 -2.29 -13.65
N THR A 65 -33.50 -1.35 -12.79
CA THR A 65 -33.47 0.08 -13.14
C THR A 65 -32.41 0.37 -14.21
N MET A 66 -31.22 -0.22 -14.07
CA MET A 66 -30.13 -0.02 -15.02
C MET A 66 -30.38 -0.69 -16.38
N ALA A 67 -31.09 -1.81 -16.42
CA ALA A 67 -31.39 -2.52 -17.66
C ALA A 67 -32.59 -1.94 -18.44
N ARG A 68 -33.33 -0.98 -17.87
CA ARG A 68 -34.55 -0.45 -18.47
C ARG A 68 -34.26 0.67 -19.46
N ASP A 69 -34.45 0.41 -20.75
CA ASP A 69 -34.35 1.43 -21.79
C ASP A 69 -35.64 2.29 -21.83
N ILE A 70 -35.51 3.63 -21.80
CA ILE A 70 -36.62 4.58 -21.90
C ILE A 70 -36.22 5.71 -22.85
N THR A 71 -36.20 5.43 -24.15
CA THR A 71 -35.92 6.42 -25.18
C THR A 71 -37.18 7.15 -25.62
N ILE A 72 -37.18 8.48 -25.55
CA ILE A 72 -38.24 9.35 -26.08
C ILE A 72 -37.61 10.25 -27.15
N ALA A 73 -38.14 10.18 -28.38
CA ALA A 73 -37.65 10.96 -29.52
C ALA A 73 -36.12 10.87 -29.74
N GLY A 74 -35.53 9.68 -29.51
CA GLY A 74 -34.10 9.42 -29.69
C GLY A 74 -33.21 9.86 -28.51
N THR A 75 -33.76 10.47 -27.46
CA THR A 75 -33.02 10.82 -26.24
C THR A 75 -33.32 9.81 -25.12
N GLN A 76 -32.27 9.31 -24.46
CA GLN A 76 -32.42 8.39 -23.33
C GLN A 76 -32.89 9.16 -22.08
N MET A 77 -34.08 8.85 -21.58
CA MET A 77 -34.65 9.49 -20.38
C MET A 77 -34.23 8.80 -19.09
N ASN A 78 -33.84 7.52 -19.15
CA ASN A 78 -33.27 6.83 -18.01
C ASN A 78 -31.77 7.13 -17.91
N THR A 79 -31.41 8.05 -17.03
CA THR A 79 -30.01 8.44 -16.79
C THR A 79 -29.16 7.28 -16.29
N SER A 80 -29.75 6.34 -15.53
CA SER A 80 -29.08 5.16 -14.97
C SER A 80 -28.98 3.98 -15.94
N TYR A 81 -29.40 4.15 -17.19
CA TYR A 81 -29.41 3.08 -18.16
C TYR A 81 -27.99 2.64 -18.54
N TYR A 82 -27.78 1.33 -18.54
CA TYR A 82 -26.62 0.69 -19.14
C TYR A 82 -27.09 -0.24 -20.26
N ALA A 83 -26.42 -0.16 -21.40
CA ALA A 83 -26.63 -1.11 -22.47
C ALA A 83 -26.25 -2.54 -22.03
N MET A 84 -26.96 -3.52 -22.58
CA MET A 84 -26.86 -4.92 -22.16
C MET A 84 -25.46 -5.51 -22.38
N ASP A 85 -24.75 -5.06 -23.40
CA ASP A 85 -23.34 -5.40 -23.66
C ASP A 85 -22.43 -5.05 -22.47
N ARG A 86 -22.59 -3.85 -21.89
CA ARG A 86 -21.83 -3.42 -20.71
C ARG A 86 -22.25 -4.17 -19.46
N LEU A 87 -23.54 -4.38 -19.25
CA LEU A 87 -24.04 -5.15 -18.09
C LEU A 87 -23.55 -6.60 -18.14
N ALA A 88 -23.61 -7.24 -19.30
CA ALA A 88 -23.12 -8.59 -19.53
C ALA A 88 -21.62 -8.71 -19.24
N LEU A 89 -20.82 -7.76 -19.73
CA LEU A 89 -19.38 -7.75 -19.52
C LEU A 89 -19.04 -7.55 -18.04
N VAL A 90 -19.63 -6.56 -17.37
CA VAL A 90 -19.27 -6.22 -15.99
C VAL A 90 -19.77 -7.25 -14.99
N ILE A 91 -21.06 -7.63 -15.07
CA ILE A 91 -21.67 -8.56 -14.12
C ILE A 91 -21.22 -9.98 -14.41
N GLY A 92 -21.26 -10.41 -15.68
CA GLY A 92 -20.78 -11.73 -16.08
C GLY A 92 -19.27 -11.88 -15.82
N GLY A 93 -18.50 -10.82 -16.06
CA GLY A 93 -17.07 -10.78 -15.76
C GLY A 93 -16.78 -10.92 -14.26
N LEU A 94 -17.56 -10.27 -13.39
CA LEU A 94 -17.46 -10.45 -11.94
C LEU A 94 -17.72 -11.91 -11.54
N ILE A 95 -18.79 -12.52 -12.07
CA ILE A 95 -19.13 -13.92 -11.78
C ILE A 95 -17.98 -14.85 -12.21
N LEU A 96 -17.42 -14.62 -13.40
CA LEU A 96 -16.27 -15.36 -13.90
C LEU A 96 -15.03 -15.18 -13.01
N ILE A 97 -14.70 -13.96 -12.61
CA ILE A 97 -13.57 -13.68 -11.72
C ILE A 97 -13.74 -14.41 -10.39
N CYS A 98 -14.93 -14.34 -9.78
CA CYS A 98 -15.22 -15.06 -8.56
C CYS A 98 -15.07 -16.58 -8.75
N PHE A 99 -15.54 -17.14 -9.87
CA PHE A 99 -15.40 -18.56 -10.17
C PHE A 99 -13.92 -18.97 -10.28
N LEU A 100 -13.11 -18.21 -11.01
CA LEU A 100 -11.68 -18.49 -11.21
C LEU A 100 -10.89 -18.35 -9.90
N LEU A 101 -11.24 -17.37 -9.06
CA LEU A 101 -10.62 -17.20 -7.74
C LEU A 101 -10.92 -18.36 -6.80
N VAL A 102 -12.12 -18.94 -6.86
CA VAL A 102 -12.48 -20.12 -6.06
C VAL A 102 -11.71 -21.36 -6.53
N GLN A 103 -11.58 -21.57 -7.85
CA GLN A 103 -10.81 -22.70 -8.38
C GLN A 103 -9.31 -22.57 -8.11
N ASN A 104 -8.78 -21.35 -8.09
CA ASN A 104 -7.36 -21.06 -7.81
C ASN A 104 -6.38 -21.82 -8.72
N GLU A 105 -6.77 -22.04 -9.98
CA GLU A 105 -5.97 -22.74 -11.01
C GLU A 105 -5.20 -21.77 -11.92
N PHE A 106 -5.33 -20.46 -11.71
CA PHE A 106 -4.81 -19.43 -12.61
C PHE A 106 -3.29 -19.49 -12.81
N SER A 107 -2.54 -19.79 -11.74
CA SER A 107 -1.07 -19.94 -11.79
C SER A 107 -0.65 -21.17 -12.61
N ALA A 108 -1.39 -22.27 -12.49
CA ALA A 108 -1.16 -23.50 -13.25
C ALA A 108 -1.48 -23.28 -14.74
N LEU A 109 -2.60 -22.62 -15.04
CA LEU A 109 -2.99 -22.25 -16.39
C LEU A 109 -1.93 -21.37 -17.07
N LEU A 110 -1.46 -20.30 -16.39
CA LEU A 110 -0.44 -19.40 -16.94
C LEU A 110 0.92 -20.10 -17.09
N GLY A 111 1.29 -20.95 -16.14
CA GLY A 111 2.53 -21.75 -16.18
C GLY A 111 2.54 -22.77 -17.32
N GLY A 112 1.43 -23.48 -17.54
CA GLY A 112 1.26 -24.46 -18.59
C GLY A 112 1.19 -23.81 -19.99
N LEU A 113 0.51 -22.68 -20.14
CA LEU A 113 0.53 -21.87 -21.37
C LEU A 113 1.94 -21.43 -21.76
N ARG A 114 2.77 -21.07 -20.77
CA ARG A 114 4.18 -20.71 -20.99
C ARG A 114 5.03 -21.90 -21.42
N ARG A 115 4.71 -23.12 -20.95
CA ARG A 115 5.44 -24.36 -21.26
C ARG A 115 4.92 -25.09 -22.51
N ARG A 116 3.74 -24.72 -23.03
CA ARG A 116 3.04 -25.39 -24.15
C ARG A 116 2.77 -26.87 -23.89
N ASP A 117 2.48 -27.23 -22.64
CA ASP A 117 2.17 -28.61 -22.26
C ASP A 117 0.71 -28.97 -22.63
N PRO A 118 0.45 -30.03 -23.42
CA PRO A 118 -0.92 -30.41 -23.81
C PRO A 118 -1.79 -30.88 -22.63
N SER A 119 -1.18 -31.33 -21.53
CA SER A 119 -1.88 -31.79 -20.33
C SER A 119 -2.55 -30.66 -19.54
N THR A 120 -2.11 -29.41 -19.74
CA THR A 120 -2.67 -28.23 -19.05
C THR A 120 -4.18 -28.05 -19.32
N ILE A 121 -4.65 -28.45 -20.50
CA ILE A 121 -6.08 -28.34 -20.86
C ILE A 121 -6.93 -29.28 -20.00
N SER A 122 -6.41 -30.46 -19.67
CA SER A 122 -7.10 -31.42 -18.80
C SER A 122 -7.05 -31.00 -17.33
N GLU A 123 -5.98 -30.35 -16.89
CA GLU A 123 -5.80 -29.90 -15.50
C GLU A 123 -6.61 -28.64 -15.16
N CYS A 124 -6.96 -27.82 -16.16
CA CYS A 124 -7.70 -26.57 -15.98
C CYS A 124 -9.08 -26.59 -16.67
N SER A 125 -9.68 -27.78 -16.85
CA SER A 125 -10.89 -27.93 -17.67
C SER A 125 -12.09 -27.18 -17.09
N THR A 126 -12.23 -27.14 -15.76
CA THR A 126 -13.29 -26.39 -15.05
C THR A 126 -13.21 -24.88 -15.29
N SER A 127 -11.99 -24.32 -15.21
CA SER A 127 -11.72 -22.91 -15.44
C SER A 127 -11.96 -22.52 -16.91
N ILE A 128 -11.56 -23.38 -17.86
CA ILE A 128 -11.81 -23.19 -19.29
C ILE A 128 -13.33 -23.23 -19.58
N PHE A 129 -14.05 -24.19 -19.00
CA PHE A 129 -15.51 -24.29 -19.13
C PHE A 129 -16.22 -23.01 -18.69
N ALA A 130 -15.80 -22.40 -17.57
CA ALA A 130 -16.36 -21.14 -17.11
C ALA A 130 -16.10 -19.98 -18.09
N ILE A 131 -14.90 -19.89 -18.66
CA ILE A 131 -14.56 -18.87 -19.67
C ILE A 131 -15.42 -19.05 -20.92
N VAL A 132 -15.60 -20.29 -21.39
CA VAL A 132 -16.45 -20.60 -22.55
C VAL A 132 -17.91 -20.26 -22.25
N CYS A 133 -18.43 -20.66 -21.09
CA CYS A 133 -19.79 -20.31 -20.67
C CYS A 133 -20.02 -18.80 -20.60
N PHE A 134 -19.04 -18.03 -20.10
CA PHE A 134 -19.11 -16.57 -20.10
C PHE A 134 -19.14 -16.01 -21.54
N ALA A 135 -18.25 -16.48 -22.43
CA ALA A 135 -18.22 -16.03 -23.82
C ALA A 135 -19.52 -16.34 -24.57
N VAL A 136 -20.04 -17.56 -24.42
CA VAL A 136 -21.32 -17.99 -25.00
C VAL A 136 -22.47 -17.15 -24.44
N SER A 137 -22.51 -16.96 -23.12
CA SER A 137 -23.52 -16.12 -22.47
C SER A 137 -23.47 -14.67 -22.96
N TYR A 138 -22.28 -14.10 -23.14
CA TYR A 138 -22.09 -12.75 -23.66
C TYR A 138 -22.61 -12.61 -25.09
N VAL A 139 -22.27 -13.56 -25.98
CA VAL A 139 -22.76 -13.57 -27.36
C VAL A 139 -24.28 -13.72 -27.39
N LEU A 140 -24.84 -14.63 -26.59
CA LEU A 140 -26.29 -14.83 -26.52
C LEU A 140 -27.01 -13.56 -26.07
N LEU A 141 -26.55 -12.89 -25.01
CA LEU A 141 -27.17 -11.66 -24.50
C LEU A 141 -27.07 -10.46 -25.43
N THR A 142 -26.03 -10.41 -26.28
CA THR A 142 -25.76 -9.23 -27.13
C THR A 142 -26.35 -9.37 -28.53
N SER A 143 -26.54 -10.60 -29.03
CA SER A 143 -26.91 -10.83 -30.44
C SER A 143 -28.15 -11.68 -30.65
N VAL A 144 -28.61 -12.44 -29.64
CA VAL A 144 -29.67 -13.43 -29.83
C VAL A 144 -30.86 -13.21 -28.89
N LEU A 145 -30.61 -12.92 -27.61
CA LEU A 145 -31.62 -12.90 -26.56
C LEU A 145 -32.03 -11.47 -26.19
N GLU A 146 -33.31 -11.15 -26.42
CA GLU A 146 -33.94 -9.94 -25.89
C GLU A 146 -34.61 -10.24 -24.54
N LEU A 147 -33.90 -9.97 -23.44
CA LEU A 147 -34.41 -10.24 -22.09
C LEU A 147 -35.17 -9.05 -21.52
N THR A 148 -36.32 -9.33 -20.90
CA THR A 148 -37.12 -8.32 -20.20
C THR A 148 -36.39 -7.79 -18.96
N PRO A 149 -36.17 -6.46 -18.84
CA PRO A 149 -35.40 -5.86 -17.75
C PRO A 149 -35.90 -6.15 -16.33
N GLY A 150 -37.22 -6.30 -16.16
CA GLY A 150 -37.85 -6.45 -14.85
C GLY A 150 -37.76 -7.84 -14.22
N ALA A 151 -37.61 -8.90 -15.03
CA ALA A 151 -37.69 -10.28 -14.54
C ALA A 151 -36.61 -11.21 -15.11
N GLN A 152 -36.46 -11.26 -16.45
CA GLN A 152 -35.52 -12.17 -17.11
C GLN A 152 -34.07 -11.74 -16.89
N THR A 153 -33.76 -10.44 -17.01
CA THR A 153 -32.38 -9.95 -16.83
C THR A 153 -31.83 -10.19 -15.42
N PRO A 154 -32.56 -9.86 -14.32
CA PRO A 154 -32.09 -10.18 -12.99
C PRO A 154 -31.96 -11.68 -12.75
N PHE A 155 -32.93 -12.47 -13.21
CA PHE A 155 -32.85 -13.93 -13.04
C PHE A 155 -31.65 -14.53 -13.78
N PHE A 156 -31.33 -14.05 -14.98
CA PHE A 156 -30.17 -14.51 -15.73
C PHE A 156 -28.86 -14.31 -14.94
N PHE A 157 -28.61 -13.09 -14.45
CA PHE A 157 -27.34 -12.78 -13.77
C PHE A 157 -27.24 -13.44 -12.39
N PHE A 158 -28.26 -13.30 -11.54
CA PHE A 158 -28.21 -13.88 -10.19
C PHE A 158 -28.41 -15.40 -10.19
N GLY A 159 -29.27 -15.92 -11.07
CA GLY A 159 -29.44 -17.36 -11.28
C GLY A 159 -28.15 -17.99 -11.84
N GLY A 160 -27.51 -17.34 -12.81
CA GLY A 160 -26.23 -17.79 -13.36
C GLY A 160 -25.11 -17.82 -12.32
N ALA A 161 -25.05 -16.82 -11.44
CA ALA A 161 -24.12 -16.79 -10.32
C ALA A 161 -24.37 -17.94 -9.31
N ILE A 162 -25.63 -18.25 -9.03
CA ILE A 162 -26.00 -19.39 -8.16
C ILE A 162 -25.63 -20.73 -8.82
N VAL A 163 -25.92 -20.90 -10.12
CA VAL A 163 -25.52 -22.10 -10.86
C VAL A 163 -24.00 -22.27 -10.85
N ALA A 164 -23.25 -21.19 -11.08
CA ALA A 164 -21.79 -21.19 -10.98
C ALA A 164 -21.34 -21.68 -9.59
N GLY A 165 -21.98 -21.22 -8.51
CA GLY A 165 -21.70 -21.70 -7.16
C GLY A 165 -22.06 -23.17 -6.92
N VAL A 166 -23.16 -23.66 -7.48
CA VAL A 166 -23.54 -25.09 -7.43
C VAL A 166 -22.51 -25.96 -8.15
N LEU A 167 -22.04 -25.53 -9.33
CA LEU A 167 -21.00 -26.24 -10.08
C LEU A 167 -19.67 -26.30 -9.31
N LEU A 168 -19.27 -25.19 -8.67
CA LEU A 168 -18.07 -25.13 -7.82
C LEU A 168 -18.18 -26.05 -6.59
N LEU A 169 -19.38 -26.17 -6.01
CA LEU A 169 -19.59 -27.05 -4.86
C LEU A 169 -19.54 -28.53 -5.25
N GLN A 170 -20.13 -28.90 -6.38
CA GLN A 170 -20.11 -30.28 -6.87
C GLN A 170 -18.70 -30.74 -7.22
N ASP A 171 -17.90 -29.87 -7.86
CA ASP A 171 -16.50 -30.13 -8.24
C ASP A 171 -16.35 -31.41 -9.09
N ASN A 172 -17.22 -31.56 -10.09
CA ASN A 172 -17.31 -32.73 -10.97
C ASN A 172 -17.29 -32.40 -12.47
N LEU A 173 -16.94 -31.15 -12.82
CA LEU A 173 -16.93 -30.70 -14.21
C LEU A 173 -15.89 -31.43 -15.06
N ASP A 174 -14.73 -31.77 -14.48
CA ASP A 174 -13.69 -32.55 -15.18
C ASP A 174 -14.21 -33.94 -15.59
N GLU A 175 -15.05 -34.56 -14.76
CA GLU A 175 -15.66 -35.85 -15.05
C GLU A 175 -16.73 -35.72 -16.14
N ILE A 176 -17.60 -34.71 -16.04
CA ILE A 176 -18.69 -34.46 -17.01
C ILE A 176 -18.16 -34.17 -18.42
N LEU A 177 -17.04 -33.46 -18.54
CA LEU A 177 -16.46 -33.09 -19.82
C LEU A 177 -15.66 -34.24 -20.47
N ASN A 178 -15.39 -35.33 -19.74
CA ASN A 178 -14.64 -36.45 -20.26
C ASN A 178 -15.54 -37.40 -21.08
N TRP A 179 -15.19 -37.59 -22.35
CA TRP A 179 -15.95 -38.43 -23.29
C TRP A 179 -16.16 -39.87 -22.83
N ASN A 180 -15.19 -40.44 -22.11
CA ASN A 180 -15.27 -41.82 -21.62
C ASN A 180 -16.28 -41.96 -20.47
N TYR A 181 -16.40 -40.92 -19.63
CA TYR A 181 -17.33 -40.89 -18.51
C TYR A 181 -18.79 -40.79 -19.00
N ILE A 182 -19.05 -40.00 -20.05
CA ILE A 182 -20.37 -39.88 -20.68
C ILE A 182 -20.89 -41.24 -21.17
N ARG A 183 -20.02 -42.12 -21.66
CA ARG A 183 -20.41 -43.46 -22.14
C ARG A 183 -20.75 -44.45 -21.03
N SER A 184 -20.17 -44.28 -19.84
CA SER A 184 -20.41 -45.15 -18.67
C SER A 184 -21.43 -44.57 -17.69
N PHE A 185 -22.05 -43.43 -18.02
CA PHE A 185 -22.91 -42.66 -17.12
C PHE A 185 -24.11 -43.46 -16.61
N ARG A 186 -24.30 -43.48 -15.29
CA ARG A 186 -25.44 -44.14 -14.64
C ARG A 186 -26.19 -43.14 -13.75
N PRO A 187 -27.43 -42.75 -14.11
CA PRO A 187 -28.17 -41.69 -13.40
C PRO A 187 -28.38 -41.92 -11.89
N ARG A 188 -28.42 -43.18 -11.43
CA ARG A 188 -28.61 -43.52 -10.02
C ARG A 188 -27.32 -43.48 -9.20
N GLU A 189 -26.16 -43.66 -9.83
CA GLU A 189 -24.86 -43.70 -9.18
C GLU A 189 -24.18 -42.31 -9.22
N ASP A 190 -24.39 -41.55 -10.31
CA ASP A 190 -23.76 -40.24 -10.56
C ASP A 190 -24.68 -39.04 -10.23
N LEU A 191 -25.30 -39.05 -9.05
CA LEU A 191 -26.25 -38.01 -8.63
C LEU A 191 -25.67 -36.59 -8.68
N GLY A 192 -24.37 -36.42 -8.42
CA GLY A 192 -23.71 -35.12 -8.51
C GLY A 192 -23.70 -34.54 -9.93
N ALA A 193 -23.43 -35.38 -10.94
CA ALA A 193 -23.39 -34.94 -12.34
C ALA A 193 -24.80 -34.59 -12.85
N VAL A 194 -25.81 -35.35 -12.42
CA VAL A 194 -27.23 -35.04 -12.68
C VAL A 194 -27.61 -33.68 -12.11
N VAL A 195 -27.17 -33.36 -10.88
CA VAL A 195 -27.46 -32.06 -10.26
C VAL A 195 -26.76 -30.91 -11.01
N SER A 196 -25.50 -31.07 -11.41
CA SER A 196 -24.75 -30.07 -12.19
C SER A 196 -25.43 -29.77 -13.53
N VAL A 197 -25.65 -30.80 -14.36
CA VAL A 197 -26.28 -30.64 -15.69
C VAL A 197 -27.74 -30.18 -15.56
N GLY A 198 -28.46 -30.76 -14.59
CA GLY A 198 -29.84 -30.38 -14.28
C GLY A 198 -29.96 -28.92 -13.86
N SER A 199 -29.02 -28.40 -13.06
CA SER A 199 -29.03 -27.00 -12.65
C SER A 199 -28.86 -26.03 -13.83
N ILE A 200 -28.00 -26.36 -14.80
CA ILE A 200 -27.78 -25.56 -16.01
C ILE A 200 -29.06 -25.57 -16.87
N PHE A 201 -29.65 -26.75 -17.08
CA PHE A 201 -30.87 -26.88 -17.88
C PHE A 201 -32.07 -26.17 -17.24
N VAL A 202 -32.28 -26.36 -15.94
CA VAL A 202 -33.34 -25.69 -15.18
C VAL A 202 -33.16 -24.18 -15.22
N PHE A 203 -31.92 -23.69 -15.07
CA PHE A 203 -31.62 -22.27 -15.19
C PHE A 203 -31.95 -21.71 -16.58
N ALA A 204 -31.50 -22.37 -17.66
CA ALA A 204 -31.79 -21.94 -19.01
C ALA A 204 -33.30 -21.94 -19.32
N ALA A 205 -33.99 -23.02 -18.95
CA ALA A 205 -35.43 -23.17 -19.15
C ALA A 205 -36.23 -22.11 -18.36
N LEU A 206 -35.88 -21.87 -17.09
CA LEU A 206 -36.54 -20.87 -16.26
C LEU A 206 -36.24 -19.45 -16.74
N THR A 207 -35.03 -19.16 -17.21
CA THR A 207 -34.67 -17.82 -17.72
C THR A 207 -35.57 -17.46 -18.91
N LEU A 208 -35.72 -18.37 -19.86
CA LEU A 208 -36.53 -18.12 -21.06
C LEU A 208 -38.03 -18.06 -20.76
N ASN A 209 -38.51 -18.85 -19.79
CA ASN A 209 -39.94 -19.01 -19.49
C ASN A 209 -40.37 -18.40 -18.14
N ILE A 210 -39.59 -17.49 -17.55
CA ILE A 210 -39.89 -16.95 -16.20
C ILE A 210 -41.25 -16.24 -16.14
N SER A 211 -41.68 -15.65 -17.26
CA SER A 211 -43.00 -15.01 -17.39
C SER A 211 -44.15 -16.01 -17.21
N MET A 212 -43.94 -17.29 -17.50
CA MET A 212 -44.93 -18.36 -17.34
C MET A 212 -45.00 -18.89 -15.91
N ALA A 213 -44.12 -18.45 -15.00
CA ALA A 213 -44.08 -18.84 -13.59
C ALA A 213 -44.28 -17.63 -12.66
N PRO A 214 -45.53 -17.15 -12.46
CA PRO A 214 -45.83 -15.96 -11.64
C PRO A 214 -45.30 -16.00 -10.21
N ALA A 215 -45.25 -17.20 -9.61
CA ALA A 215 -44.73 -17.41 -8.26
C ALA A 215 -43.25 -17.03 -8.13
N ILE A 216 -42.47 -17.20 -9.20
CA ILE A 216 -41.03 -16.88 -9.25
C ILE A 216 -40.83 -15.45 -9.75
N SER A 217 -41.51 -15.06 -10.82
CA SER A 217 -41.30 -13.74 -11.46
C SER A 217 -41.68 -12.56 -10.57
N GLN A 218 -42.68 -12.71 -9.69
CA GLN A 218 -43.08 -11.65 -8.76
C GLN A 218 -42.18 -11.55 -7.52
N ASN A 219 -41.48 -12.63 -7.15
CA ASN A 219 -40.71 -12.72 -5.91
C ASN A 219 -39.31 -13.32 -6.15
N ILE A 220 -38.59 -12.84 -7.16
CA ILE A 220 -37.23 -13.31 -7.50
C ILE A 220 -36.27 -13.30 -6.29
N PRO A 221 -36.21 -12.24 -5.45
CA PRO A 221 -35.29 -12.21 -4.31
C PRO A 221 -35.52 -13.35 -3.31
N THR A 222 -36.78 -13.69 -3.02
CA THR A 222 -37.11 -14.73 -2.04
C THR A 222 -36.84 -16.12 -2.61
N PHE A 223 -37.14 -16.35 -3.90
CA PHE A 223 -36.82 -17.59 -4.58
C PHE A 223 -35.31 -17.86 -4.60
N LEU A 224 -34.51 -16.89 -5.04
CA LEU A 224 -33.05 -17.03 -5.10
C LEU A 224 -32.43 -17.16 -3.69
N SER A 225 -32.94 -16.41 -2.70
CA SER A 225 -32.52 -16.55 -1.30
C SER A 225 -32.81 -17.95 -0.75
N ALA A 226 -33.95 -18.55 -1.11
CA ALA A 226 -34.28 -19.91 -0.71
C ALA A 226 -33.32 -20.94 -1.32
N VAL A 227 -33.01 -20.80 -2.62
CA VAL A 227 -32.03 -21.68 -3.29
C VAL A 227 -30.65 -21.57 -2.65
N ILE A 228 -30.17 -20.35 -2.37
CA ILE A 228 -28.89 -20.13 -1.69
C ILE A 228 -28.92 -20.74 -0.28
N LEU A 229 -29.97 -20.48 0.51
CA LEU A 229 -30.10 -21.01 1.87
C LEU A 229 -30.08 -22.54 1.88
N ILE A 230 -30.88 -23.19 1.03
CA ILE A 230 -30.93 -24.66 0.94
C ILE A 230 -29.56 -25.21 0.56
N THR A 231 -28.89 -24.59 -0.43
CA THR A 231 -27.57 -25.03 -0.90
C THR A 231 -26.52 -24.86 0.19
N VAL A 232 -26.49 -23.71 0.88
CA VAL A 232 -25.54 -23.43 1.97
C VAL A 232 -25.77 -24.36 3.15
N LEU A 233 -27.02 -24.66 3.52
CA LEU A 233 -27.33 -25.58 4.62
C LEU A 233 -26.92 -27.02 4.29
N TYR A 234 -27.29 -27.50 3.10
CA TYR A 234 -26.93 -28.84 2.66
C TYR A 234 -25.42 -29.03 2.62
N TRP A 235 -24.69 -28.11 1.99
CA TRP A 235 -23.25 -28.22 1.85
C TRP A 235 -22.50 -27.89 3.14
N GLY A 236 -22.99 -26.98 3.96
CA GLY A 236 -22.46 -26.72 5.29
C GLY A 236 -22.55 -27.95 6.20
N TRP A 237 -23.70 -28.64 6.16
CA TRP A 237 -23.87 -29.92 6.85
C TRP A 237 -22.97 -31.02 6.28
N ARG A 238 -22.83 -31.11 4.94
CA ARG A 238 -21.95 -32.08 4.29
C ARG A 238 -20.47 -31.85 4.65
N LEU A 239 -20.03 -30.60 4.68
CA LEU A 239 -18.66 -30.20 5.07
C LEU A 239 -18.39 -30.46 6.56
N SER A 240 -19.40 -30.30 7.42
CA SER A 240 -19.28 -30.62 8.84
C SER A 240 -19.04 -32.11 9.13
N ARG A 241 -19.30 -33.00 8.17
CA ARG A 241 -18.96 -34.42 8.28
C ARG A 241 -17.54 -34.60 7.73
N GLU A 242 -16.55 -34.85 8.60
CA GLU A 242 -15.11 -34.88 8.31
C GLU A 242 -14.61 -35.97 7.33
N GLY A 243 -15.45 -36.45 6.41
CA GLY A 243 -15.15 -37.57 5.50
C GLY A 243 -14.47 -37.20 4.18
N MET A 244 -13.91 -36.00 4.02
CA MET A 244 -13.38 -35.51 2.74
C MET A 244 -11.86 -35.27 2.77
N LYS A 245 -11.21 -35.46 1.61
CA LYS A 245 -9.79 -35.10 1.43
C LYS A 245 -9.58 -33.60 1.73
N PRO A 246 -8.48 -33.18 2.39
CA PRO A 246 -8.24 -31.78 2.75
C PRO A 246 -8.27 -30.80 1.56
N SER A 247 -7.77 -31.22 0.39
CA SER A 247 -7.78 -30.39 -0.83
C SER A 247 -9.19 -30.12 -1.34
N VAL A 248 -10.04 -31.15 -1.38
CA VAL A 248 -11.45 -31.07 -1.77
C VAL A 248 -12.25 -30.26 -0.76
N HIS A 249 -11.96 -30.44 0.54
CA HIS A 249 -12.56 -29.65 1.60
C HIS A 249 -12.24 -28.15 1.45
N ALA A 250 -10.97 -27.80 1.15
CA ALA A 250 -10.56 -26.41 0.92
C ALA A 250 -11.30 -25.78 -0.26
N LYS A 251 -11.32 -26.43 -1.44
CA LYS A 251 -12.05 -25.94 -2.63
C LYS A 251 -13.54 -25.74 -2.34
N ARG A 252 -14.21 -26.73 -1.73
CA ARG A 252 -15.64 -26.66 -1.41
C ARG A 252 -15.96 -25.63 -0.34
N SER A 253 -15.07 -25.41 0.61
CA SER A 253 -15.23 -24.35 1.61
C SER A 253 -15.13 -22.95 0.99
N ALA A 254 -14.24 -22.76 0.00
CA ALA A 254 -14.16 -21.53 -0.77
C ALA A 254 -15.42 -21.32 -1.64
N ALA A 255 -15.92 -22.38 -2.29
CA ALA A 255 -17.17 -22.35 -3.05
C ALA A 255 -18.40 -22.02 -2.18
N LEU A 256 -18.46 -22.56 -0.96
CA LEU A 256 -19.49 -22.21 0.01
C LEU A 256 -19.35 -20.75 0.45
N GLY A 257 -18.13 -20.26 0.66
CA GLY A 257 -17.85 -18.86 0.93
C GLY A 257 -18.34 -17.93 -0.19
N TYR A 258 -18.13 -18.30 -1.45
CA TYR A 258 -18.69 -17.60 -2.60
C TYR A 258 -20.22 -17.54 -2.54
N MET A 259 -20.90 -18.67 -2.32
CA MET A 259 -22.37 -18.71 -2.23
C MET A 259 -22.93 -17.86 -1.09
N VAL A 260 -22.26 -17.84 0.06
CA VAL A 260 -22.64 -17.02 1.22
C VAL A 260 -22.44 -15.54 0.95
N LEU A 261 -21.34 -15.14 0.29
CA LEU A 261 -21.00 -13.74 0.03
C LEU A 261 -21.63 -13.17 -1.25
N LEU A 262 -22.13 -14.02 -2.14
CA LEU A 262 -22.69 -13.63 -3.45
C LEU A 262 -23.72 -12.50 -3.35
N PRO A 263 -24.75 -12.54 -2.47
CA PRO A 263 -25.69 -11.42 -2.32
C PRO A 263 -25.02 -10.08 -2.04
N PHE A 264 -24.00 -10.07 -1.18
CA PHE A 264 -23.30 -8.86 -0.77
C PHE A 264 -22.32 -8.37 -1.84
N ILE A 265 -21.55 -9.26 -2.46
CA ILE A 265 -20.61 -8.90 -3.54
C ILE A 265 -21.38 -8.27 -4.70
N MET A 266 -22.50 -8.89 -5.10
CA MET A 266 -23.36 -8.37 -6.16
C MET A 266 -23.98 -7.02 -5.80
N TYR A 267 -24.45 -6.85 -4.56
CA TYR A 267 -24.96 -5.57 -4.07
C TYR A 267 -23.92 -4.47 -4.16
N LEU A 268 -22.69 -4.72 -3.68
CA LEU A 268 -21.62 -3.71 -3.71
C LEU A 268 -21.30 -3.29 -5.15
N LEU A 269 -21.14 -4.25 -6.06
CA LEU A 269 -20.88 -3.96 -7.47
C LEU A 269 -22.01 -3.11 -8.08
N LEU A 270 -23.25 -3.59 -7.99
CA LEU A 270 -24.40 -2.96 -8.62
C LEU A 270 -24.71 -1.59 -8.00
N ARG A 271 -24.45 -1.43 -6.70
CA ARG A 271 -24.57 -0.13 -6.02
C ARG A 271 -23.58 0.88 -6.59
N VAL A 272 -22.33 0.48 -6.80
CA VAL A 272 -21.31 1.37 -7.40
C VAL A 272 -21.68 1.72 -8.84
N LEU A 273 -22.09 0.74 -9.65
CA LEU A 273 -22.51 0.98 -11.03
C LEU A 273 -23.72 1.92 -11.12
N TYR A 274 -24.71 1.72 -10.26
CA TYR A 274 -25.89 2.57 -10.19
C TYR A 274 -25.51 4.01 -9.83
N LEU A 275 -24.65 4.20 -8.82
CA LEU A 275 -24.25 5.53 -8.36
C LEU A 275 -23.44 6.33 -9.40
N GLN A 276 -22.72 5.66 -10.31
CA GLN A 276 -22.01 6.35 -11.38
C GLN A 276 -22.95 7.06 -12.38
N HIS A 277 -24.20 6.62 -12.47
CA HIS A 277 -25.22 7.17 -13.34
C HIS A 277 -26.51 7.45 -12.55
N ASP A 278 -26.36 7.99 -11.33
CA ASP A 278 -27.50 8.30 -10.45
C ASP A 278 -28.44 9.33 -11.12
N PRO A 279 -29.77 9.24 -10.93
CA PRO A 279 -30.70 10.27 -11.41
C PRO A 279 -30.51 11.65 -10.77
N ASP A 280 -29.95 11.71 -9.56
CA ASP A 280 -29.58 12.98 -8.93
C ASP A 280 -28.25 13.49 -9.53
N PRO A 281 -28.25 14.64 -10.23
CA PRO A 281 -27.05 15.19 -10.86
C PRO A 281 -25.94 15.49 -9.85
N VAL A 282 -26.26 15.78 -8.58
CA VAL A 282 -25.25 16.03 -7.54
C VAL A 282 -24.54 14.73 -7.17
N MET A 283 -25.28 13.63 -7.01
CA MET A 283 -24.70 12.32 -6.71
C MET A 283 -23.93 11.78 -7.91
N GLN A 284 -24.48 11.91 -9.12
CA GLN A 284 -23.77 11.54 -10.34
C GLN A 284 -22.43 12.29 -10.45
N ASN A 285 -22.42 13.60 -10.26
CA ASN A 285 -21.18 14.39 -10.33
C ASN A 285 -20.13 13.92 -9.31
N ARG A 286 -20.54 13.47 -8.12
CA ARG A 286 -19.64 12.96 -7.08
C ARG A 286 -19.08 11.58 -7.39
N TRP A 287 -19.85 10.72 -8.04
CA TRP A 287 -19.53 9.29 -8.26
C TRP A 287 -18.99 8.96 -9.65
N GLU A 288 -19.26 9.82 -10.64
CA GLU A 288 -18.77 9.65 -12.00
C GLU A 288 -17.23 9.68 -12.05
N VAL A 289 -16.64 8.61 -12.57
CA VAL A 289 -15.19 8.45 -12.70
C VAL A 289 -14.70 9.03 -14.03
N LYS A 290 -14.50 10.35 -14.05
CA LYS A 290 -13.87 11.10 -15.17
C LYS A 290 -12.82 12.05 -14.63
N PHE A 291 -11.71 12.21 -15.35
CA PHE A 291 -10.56 13.03 -14.94
C PHE A 291 -10.42 14.35 -15.70
N ASP A 292 -11.37 14.70 -16.58
CA ASP A 292 -11.34 15.92 -17.42
C ASP A 292 -11.23 17.23 -16.62
N PHE A 293 -11.62 17.21 -15.34
CA PHE A 293 -11.49 18.36 -14.46
C PHE A 293 -10.03 18.61 -14.01
N MET A 294 -9.15 17.61 -14.08
CA MET A 294 -7.75 17.74 -13.67
C MET A 294 -6.93 18.64 -14.60
N ASP A 295 -7.35 18.75 -15.86
CA ASP A 295 -6.67 19.58 -16.87
C ASP A 295 -6.99 21.08 -16.73
N LYS A 296 -8.03 21.44 -15.94
CA LYS A 296 -8.36 22.85 -15.72
C LYS A 296 -7.51 23.46 -14.59
N VAL A 297 -7.47 24.79 -14.52
CA VAL A 297 -6.73 25.52 -13.48
C VAL A 297 -7.39 25.43 -12.11
N ASN A 298 -6.59 25.53 -11.05
CA ASN A 298 -7.05 25.68 -9.66
C ASN A 298 -7.14 27.15 -9.24
N THR A 299 -8.05 27.47 -8.32
CA THR A 299 -8.27 28.84 -7.82
C THR A 299 -7.65 29.12 -6.45
N PHE A 300 -7.10 28.10 -5.79
CA PHE A 300 -6.55 28.22 -4.44
C PHE A 300 -5.02 28.22 -4.46
N MET A 301 -4.43 28.96 -3.52
CA MET A 301 -2.98 28.95 -3.30
C MET A 301 -2.61 27.84 -2.33
N ILE A 302 -1.48 27.18 -2.57
CA ILE A 302 -0.83 26.30 -1.61
C ILE A 302 0.58 26.81 -1.38
N ASN A 303 1.19 26.51 -0.23
CA ASN A 303 2.60 26.80 0.01
C ASN A 303 3.43 25.60 -0.49
N PRO A 304 4.01 25.64 -1.69
CA PRO A 304 4.42 24.44 -2.37
C PRO A 304 5.93 24.42 -2.62
N TRP A 305 6.74 25.08 -1.77
CA TRP A 305 8.18 24.90 -1.86
C TRP A 305 8.47 23.38 -1.79
N PRO A 306 9.25 22.79 -2.71
CA PRO A 306 10.13 23.48 -3.64
C PRO A 306 9.55 23.66 -5.06
N MET A 307 8.36 23.11 -5.36
CA MET A 307 7.64 23.32 -6.62
C MET A 307 6.57 24.41 -6.48
N MET A 308 6.94 25.68 -6.69
CA MET A 308 5.96 26.78 -6.73
C MET A 308 4.88 26.50 -7.79
N VAL A 309 3.60 26.56 -7.39
CA VAL A 309 2.44 26.44 -8.28
C VAL A 309 1.65 27.73 -8.19
N GLU A 310 1.27 28.26 -9.34
CA GLU A 310 0.54 29.51 -9.45
C GLU A 310 -0.96 29.26 -9.53
N ALA A 311 -1.70 29.89 -8.62
CA ALA A 311 -3.16 29.85 -8.66
C ALA A 311 -3.66 30.55 -9.93
N ASN A 312 -4.71 29.99 -10.53
CA ASN A 312 -5.34 30.41 -11.78
C ASN A 312 -4.49 30.27 -13.05
N ALA A 313 -3.22 29.88 -12.96
CA ALA A 313 -2.36 29.62 -14.12
C ALA A 313 -2.12 28.12 -14.33
N ASP A 314 -1.83 27.38 -13.26
CA ASP A 314 -1.40 25.98 -13.37
C ASP A 314 -2.55 24.96 -13.30
N ALA A 315 -2.38 23.86 -14.05
CA ALA A 315 -3.31 22.73 -14.04
C ALA A 315 -3.26 21.93 -12.73
N ARG A 316 -4.37 21.27 -12.35
CA ARG A 316 -4.46 20.50 -11.09
C ARG A 316 -3.44 19.36 -11.00
N TRP A 317 -3.00 18.83 -12.14
CA TRP A 317 -1.93 17.84 -12.20
C TRP A 317 -0.63 18.34 -11.56
N LEU A 318 -0.31 19.63 -11.74
CA LEU A 318 0.89 20.23 -11.17
C LEU A 318 0.75 20.38 -9.64
N PHE A 319 -0.42 20.76 -9.15
CA PHE A 319 -0.72 20.79 -7.72
C PHE A 319 -0.61 19.41 -7.07
N LEU A 320 -1.10 18.35 -7.71
CA LEU A 320 -0.92 16.98 -7.22
C LEU A 320 0.55 16.59 -7.17
N LYS A 321 1.31 16.92 -8.22
CA LYS A 321 2.75 16.65 -8.29
C LYS A 321 3.50 17.36 -7.16
N ALA A 322 3.21 18.65 -6.93
CA ALA A 322 3.77 19.42 -5.82
C ALA A 322 3.43 18.78 -4.46
N ALA A 323 2.18 18.34 -4.27
CA ALA A 323 1.74 17.67 -3.05
C ALA A 323 2.48 16.34 -2.80
N ILE A 324 2.70 15.53 -3.85
CA ILE A 324 3.47 14.28 -3.76
C ILE A 324 4.92 14.57 -3.34
N ILE A 325 5.55 15.59 -3.93
CA ILE A 325 6.92 16.00 -3.58
C ILE A 325 6.98 16.46 -2.12
N ASN A 326 6.01 17.26 -1.68
CA ASN A 326 5.94 17.75 -0.30
C ASN A 326 5.76 16.61 0.71
N SER A 327 4.89 15.65 0.43
CA SER A 327 4.72 14.45 1.26
C SER A 327 6.01 13.62 1.29
N ALA A 328 6.63 13.35 0.14
CA ALA A 328 7.88 12.60 0.06
C ALA A 328 9.01 13.28 0.84
N ARG A 329 9.15 14.60 0.72
CA ARG A 329 10.16 15.37 1.45
C ARG A 329 10.04 15.19 2.96
N VAL A 330 8.85 15.46 3.52
CA VAL A 330 8.68 15.39 4.97
C VAL A 330 8.84 13.96 5.46
N THR A 331 8.30 12.97 4.74
CA THR A 331 8.44 11.56 5.10
C THR A 331 9.89 11.09 5.06
N LEU A 332 10.64 11.38 3.99
CA LEU A 332 12.03 10.93 3.87
C LEU A 332 12.93 11.57 4.93
N LEU A 333 12.77 12.88 5.18
CA LEU A 333 13.52 13.56 6.23
C LEU A 333 13.17 12.99 7.61
N SER A 334 11.88 12.81 7.91
CA SER A 334 11.44 12.21 9.17
C SER A 334 11.93 10.79 9.35
N ILE A 335 11.99 9.97 8.29
CA ILE A 335 12.57 8.61 8.35
C ILE A 335 14.04 8.66 8.78
N VAL A 336 14.84 9.54 8.18
CA VAL A 336 16.26 9.66 8.52
C VAL A 336 16.42 10.13 9.97
N LEU A 337 15.72 11.20 10.36
CA LEU A 337 15.81 11.75 11.70
C LEU A 337 15.29 10.77 12.77
N CYS A 338 14.21 10.05 12.49
CA CYS A 338 13.66 9.09 13.45
C CYS A 338 14.53 7.84 13.60
N VAL A 339 15.22 7.41 12.54
CA VAL A 339 16.21 6.32 12.64
C VAL A 339 17.38 6.74 13.51
N ILE A 340 17.91 7.94 13.31
CA ILE A 340 19.02 8.47 14.12
C ILE A 340 18.58 8.60 15.59
N LEU A 341 17.51 9.37 15.84
CA LEU A 341 17.02 9.62 17.20
C LEU A 341 16.57 8.33 17.88
N GLY A 342 15.79 7.50 17.19
CA GLY A 342 15.29 6.23 17.70
C GLY A 342 16.41 5.23 18.00
N THR A 343 17.46 5.16 17.19
CA THR A 343 18.63 4.31 17.49
C THR A 343 19.37 4.80 18.72
N ILE A 344 19.61 6.11 18.85
CA ILE A 344 20.26 6.70 20.03
C ILE A 344 19.45 6.38 21.28
N VAL A 345 18.14 6.65 21.26
CA VAL A 345 17.24 6.39 22.39
C VAL A 345 17.17 4.90 22.70
N GLY A 346 17.03 4.04 21.69
CA GLY A 346 16.95 2.59 21.82
C GLY A 346 18.18 1.98 22.47
N VAL A 347 19.39 2.39 22.04
CA VAL A 347 20.66 1.96 22.63
C VAL A 347 20.83 2.54 24.04
N THR A 348 20.48 3.81 24.26
CA THR A 348 20.59 4.47 25.57
C THR A 348 19.75 3.77 26.64
N ARG A 349 18.59 3.21 26.27
CA ARG A 349 17.76 2.41 27.19
C ARG A 349 18.42 1.12 27.68
N LEU A 350 19.36 0.57 26.91
CA LEU A 350 20.16 -0.59 27.31
C LEU A 350 21.37 -0.24 28.17
N SER A 351 21.61 1.07 28.39
CA SER A 351 22.72 1.54 29.21
C SER A 351 22.57 1.09 30.67
N THR A 352 23.69 0.78 31.32
CA THR A 352 23.76 0.52 32.77
C THR A 352 23.52 1.78 33.59
N ASN A 353 23.66 2.97 33.01
CA ASN A 353 23.36 4.23 33.67
C ASN A 353 21.84 4.40 33.83
N LYS A 354 21.36 4.30 35.08
CA LYS A 354 19.93 4.39 35.42
C LYS A 354 19.30 5.70 34.97
N LEU A 355 19.99 6.84 35.11
CA LEU A 355 19.44 8.13 34.69
C LEU A 355 19.19 8.16 33.18
N ALA A 356 20.20 7.80 32.39
CA ALA A 356 20.09 7.78 30.94
C ALA A 356 19.02 6.80 30.44
N SER A 357 18.99 5.58 31.00
CA SER A 357 17.99 4.57 30.66
C SER A 357 16.56 5.00 31.06
N THR A 358 16.41 5.68 32.20
CA THR A 358 15.12 6.18 32.68
C THR A 358 14.61 7.33 31.81
N MET A 359 15.45 8.32 31.49
CA MET A 359 15.08 9.44 30.61
C MET A 359 14.65 8.96 29.23
N ALA A 360 15.40 8.02 28.65
CA ALA A 360 15.05 7.43 27.36
C ALA A 360 13.77 6.58 27.44
N THR A 361 13.50 5.94 28.58
CA THR A 361 12.24 5.21 28.81
C THR A 361 11.05 6.15 28.93
N VAL A 362 11.18 7.24 29.69
CA VAL A 362 10.13 8.27 29.80
C VAL A 362 9.81 8.85 28.43
N TYR A 363 10.83 9.21 27.64
CA TYR A 363 10.64 9.68 26.26
C TYR A 363 9.81 8.68 25.43
N VAL A 364 10.19 7.40 25.41
CA VAL A 364 9.48 6.40 24.62
C VAL A 364 8.04 6.22 25.10
N GLU A 365 7.82 6.12 26.40
CA GLU A 365 6.47 5.96 26.97
C GLU A 365 5.58 7.18 26.71
N VAL A 366 6.12 8.40 26.74
CA VAL A 366 5.34 9.60 26.43
C VAL A 366 4.95 9.62 24.95
N PHE A 367 5.92 9.57 24.03
CA PHE A 367 5.64 9.79 22.61
C PHE A 367 4.90 8.63 21.95
N ARG A 368 5.11 7.38 22.40
CA ARG A 368 4.41 6.21 21.85
C ARG A 368 2.93 6.19 22.22
N ASN A 369 2.58 6.72 23.39
CA ASN A 369 1.21 6.69 23.92
C ASN A 369 0.39 7.94 23.54
N LEU A 370 1.00 8.95 22.90
CA LEU A 370 0.32 10.14 22.41
C LEU A 370 -0.24 9.91 20.98
N PRO A 371 -1.50 10.27 20.71
CA PRO A 371 -2.01 10.32 19.34
C PRO A 371 -1.20 11.34 18.52
N LEU A 372 -0.67 10.92 17.38
CA LEU A 372 0.15 11.78 16.51
C LEU A 372 -0.57 13.08 16.11
N ALA A 373 -1.88 13.00 15.88
CA ALA A 373 -2.71 14.16 15.60
C ALA A 373 -2.63 15.25 16.70
N VAL A 374 -2.72 14.83 17.96
CA VAL A 374 -2.64 15.74 19.12
C VAL A 374 -1.22 16.29 19.26
N LEU A 375 -0.20 15.46 19.04
CA LEU A 375 1.20 15.90 19.06
C LEU A 375 1.47 16.98 18.01
N LEU A 376 1.00 16.78 16.78
CA LEU A 376 1.13 17.75 15.69
C LEU A 376 0.44 19.07 16.03
N PHE A 377 -0.80 19.01 16.53
CA PHE A 377 -1.54 20.19 16.97
C PHE A 377 -0.80 20.95 18.08
N LEU A 378 -0.26 20.23 19.07
CA LEU A 378 0.50 20.81 20.18
C LEU A 378 1.76 21.51 19.66
N ILE A 379 2.57 20.84 18.82
CA ILE A 379 3.81 21.41 18.29
C ILE A 379 3.51 22.68 17.48
N ALA A 380 2.53 22.63 16.57
CA ALA A 380 2.18 23.79 15.75
C ALA A 380 1.68 24.97 16.60
N THR A 381 0.80 24.70 17.56
CA THR A 381 0.24 25.75 18.44
C THR A 381 1.30 26.35 19.36
N GLN A 382 2.12 25.52 20.00
CA GLN A 382 3.17 26.00 20.90
C GLN A 382 4.25 26.78 20.14
N TYR A 383 4.64 26.31 18.95
CA TYR A 383 5.57 27.05 18.11
C TYR A 383 5.01 28.42 17.73
N GLY A 384 3.76 28.48 17.25
CA GLY A 384 3.12 29.74 16.86
C GLY A 384 2.96 30.75 18.00
N LEU A 385 2.78 30.28 19.24
CA LEU A 385 2.60 31.15 20.43
C LEU A 385 3.92 31.60 21.06
N GLN A 386 4.95 30.75 21.06
CA GLN A 386 6.21 31.04 21.75
C GLN A 386 7.29 31.61 20.83
N ALA A 387 7.18 31.41 19.52
CA ALA A 387 8.12 32.00 18.58
C ALA A 387 7.94 33.53 18.54
N PRO A 388 9.03 34.30 18.47
CA PRO A 388 8.96 35.76 18.40
C PRO A 388 8.24 36.18 17.12
N LEU A 389 7.58 37.32 17.18
CA LEU A 389 6.97 37.91 15.99
C LEU A 389 8.08 38.23 14.97
N PHE A 390 7.81 38.07 13.67
CA PHE A 390 8.76 38.38 12.60
C PHE A 390 9.43 39.76 12.80
N ILE A 391 8.63 40.78 13.14
CA ILE A 391 9.04 42.17 13.43
C ILE A 391 10.11 42.32 14.54
N GLU A 392 10.27 41.35 15.44
CA GLU A 392 11.22 41.45 16.56
C GLU A 392 12.67 41.17 16.18
N GLU A 393 12.95 40.79 14.93
CA GLU A 393 14.30 40.67 14.34
C GLU A 393 15.27 39.84 15.22
N LYS A 394 14.83 38.67 15.68
CA LYS A 394 15.62 37.80 16.57
C LYS A 394 16.57 36.89 15.79
N PHE A 395 17.86 37.20 15.87
CA PHE A 395 18.94 36.38 15.33
C PHE A 395 19.66 35.59 16.44
N LEU A 396 19.99 34.33 16.13
CA LEU A 396 20.83 33.45 16.95
C LEU A 396 22.21 33.29 16.30
N PHE A 397 23.20 32.90 17.10
CA PHE A 397 24.56 32.57 16.65
C PHE A 397 25.21 33.66 15.77
N GLY A 398 25.05 34.94 16.14
CA GLY A 398 25.67 36.06 15.43
C GLY A 398 25.11 36.34 14.04
N GLY A 399 23.83 36.02 13.79
CA GLY A 399 23.17 36.23 12.49
C GLY A 399 22.95 34.96 11.69
N ALA A 400 23.45 33.81 12.15
CA ALA A 400 23.45 32.58 11.35
C ALA A 400 22.08 31.90 11.27
N VAL A 401 21.22 32.14 12.26
CA VAL A 401 19.86 31.62 12.28
C VAL A 401 18.92 32.75 12.66
N PHE A 402 17.99 33.08 11.77
CA PHE A 402 16.87 33.95 12.07
C PHE A 402 15.66 33.06 12.36
N TYR A 403 14.93 33.32 13.45
CA TYR A 403 13.78 32.51 13.83
C TYR A 403 12.60 33.39 14.22
N SER A 404 11.41 33.02 13.75
CA SER A 404 10.17 33.74 14.02
C SER A 404 8.95 32.81 13.96
N ASN A 405 7.79 33.36 14.30
CA ASN A 405 6.49 32.70 14.12
C ASN A 405 6.13 32.44 12.65
N GLN A 406 6.81 33.07 11.69
CA GLN A 406 6.62 32.86 10.26
C GLN A 406 7.59 31.85 9.65
N GLY A 407 8.70 31.50 10.33
CA GLY A 407 9.66 30.51 9.83
C GLY A 407 11.00 30.53 10.55
N ILE A 408 11.92 29.67 10.12
CA ILE A 408 13.32 29.69 10.55
C ILE A 408 14.21 29.75 9.31
N TRP A 409 15.09 30.73 9.24
CA TRP A 409 16.03 30.93 8.13
C TRP A 409 17.44 30.65 8.60
N PHE A 410 18.13 29.76 7.89
CA PHE A 410 19.52 29.36 8.17
C PHE A 410 20.47 29.95 7.13
N VAL A 411 21.71 30.23 7.51
CA VAL A 411 22.79 30.54 6.56
C VAL A 411 23.01 29.39 5.58
N THR A 412 23.19 29.72 4.31
CA THR A 412 23.41 28.75 3.22
C THR A 412 24.69 29.04 2.45
N VAL A 413 25.02 28.12 1.54
CA VAL A 413 26.11 28.32 0.59
C VAL A 413 25.64 29.24 -0.53
N ALA A 414 26.43 30.23 -0.89
CA ALA A 414 26.07 31.16 -1.98
C ALA A 414 25.99 30.49 -3.37
N SER A 415 26.45 29.25 -3.54
CA SER A 415 26.34 28.50 -4.79
C SER A 415 26.27 26.99 -4.58
N TYR A 416 25.13 26.39 -4.90
CA TYR A 416 24.92 24.94 -4.83
C TYR A 416 25.84 24.13 -5.78
N GLN A 417 26.17 24.69 -6.95
CA GLN A 417 27.10 24.05 -7.89
C GLN A 417 28.50 23.84 -7.28
N ARG A 418 28.99 24.79 -6.49
CA ARG A 418 30.30 24.68 -5.83
C ARG A 418 30.30 23.68 -4.67
N LEU A 419 29.18 23.61 -3.94
CA LEU A 419 28.98 22.55 -2.93
C LEU A 419 29.05 21.17 -3.59
N LEU A 420 28.40 20.99 -4.74
CA LEU A 420 28.46 19.73 -5.49
C LEU A 420 29.87 19.39 -5.95
N MET A 421 30.64 20.35 -6.47
CA MET A 421 32.04 20.13 -6.84
C MET A 421 32.90 19.64 -5.66
N GLY A 422 32.70 20.20 -4.47
CA GLY A 422 33.37 19.74 -3.25
C GLY A 422 33.03 18.29 -2.89
N ILE A 423 31.75 17.91 -2.97
CA ILE A 423 31.29 16.53 -2.72
C ILE A 423 31.88 15.56 -3.74
N VAL A 424 31.90 15.95 -5.03
CA VAL A 424 32.48 15.12 -6.11
C VAL A 424 33.98 14.91 -5.91
N ALA A 425 34.72 15.95 -5.52
CA ALA A 425 36.14 15.83 -5.21
C ALA A 425 36.41 14.79 -4.09
N LEU A 426 35.61 14.82 -3.02
CA LEU A 426 35.70 13.82 -1.94
C LEU A 426 35.35 12.41 -2.42
N ALA A 427 34.33 12.27 -3.26
CA ALA A 427 33.91 10.98 -3.80
C ALA A 427 35.00 10.37 -4.72
N LEU A 428 35.60 11.19 -5.58
CA LEU A 428 36.70 10.76 -6.46
C LEU A 428 37.95 10.36 -5.66
N LEU A 429 38.30 11.13 -4.63
CA LEU A 429 39.39 10.75 -3.73
C LEU A 429 39.11 9.41 -3.06
N ARG A 430 37.88 9.18 -2.60
CA ARG A 430 37.48 7.89 -2.01
C ARG A 430 37.68 6.73 -2.99
N ALA A 431 37.26 6.91 -4.25
CA ALA A 431 37.44 5.90 -5.28
C ALA A 431 38.93 5.65 -5.59
N ALA A 432 39.75 6.70 -5.62
CA ALA A 432 41.19 6.59 -5.82
C ALA A 432 41.87 5.83 -4.68
N LEU A 433 41.55 6.15 -3.42
CA LEU A 433 42.08 5.43 -2.25
C LEU A 433 41.66 3.95 -2.28
N ARG A 434 40.39 3.64 -2.55
CA ARG A 434 39.94 2.25 -2.70
C ARG A 434 40.72 1.53 -3.80
N HIS A 435 40.97 2.17 -4.92
CA HIS A 435 41.73 1.57 -6.02
C HIS A 435 43.18 1.25 -5.66
N MET A 436 43.80 2.05 -4.80
CA MET A 436 45.16 1.80 -4.29
C MET A 436 45.20 0.62 -3.32
N ASP A 437 44.12 0.41 -2.54
CA ASP A 437 44.01 -0.64 -1.53
C ASP A 437 43.55 -2.01 -2.08
N ARG A 438 43.26 -2.09 -3.39
CA ARG A 438 42.75 -3.30 -4.02
C ARG A 438 43.85 -4.34 -4.19
N ILE A 439 43.52 -5.55 -3.78
CA ILE A 439 44.33 -6.75 -3.95
C ILE A 439 43.69 -7.68 -4.97
N GLU A 440 44.52 -8.53 -5.58
CA GLU A 440 44.06 -9.51 -6.55
C GLU A 440 43.05 -10.47 -5.89
N PRO A 441 41.85 -10.64 -6.48
CA PRO A 441 40.83 -11.52 -5.92
C PRO A 441 41.24 -12.99 -6.05
N ARG A 442 40.87 -13.81 -5.07
CA ARG A 442 41.22 -15.25 -5.05
C ARG A 442 40.62 -16.03 -6.22
N PHE A 443 39.47 -15.59 -6.73
CA PHE A 443 38.79 -16.19 -7.86
C PHE A 443 38.22 -15.08 -8.74
N ILE A 444 38.47 -15.16 -10.05
CA ILE A 444 37.90 -14.24 -11.04
C ILE A 444 36.72 -14.93 -11.69
N VAL A 445 35.50 -14.54 -11.31
CA VAL A 445 34.28 -15.04 -11.93
C VAL A 445 33.98 -14.21 -13.16
N THR A 446 34.02 -14.82 -14.35
CA THR A 446 33.60 -14.18 -15.60
C THR A 446 32.14 -14.52 -15.92
N PRO A 447 31.31 -13.52 -16.28
CA PRO A 447 29.93 -13.76 -16.67
C PRO A 447 29.86 -14.59 -17.96
N ASN A 448 28.96 -15.58 -17.99
CA ASN A 448 28.79 -16.49 -19.15
C ASN A 448 27.47 -16.25 -19.89
N THR A 449 26.51 -15.58 -19.26
CA THR A 449 25.19 -15.32 -19.85
C THR A 449 25.00 -13.84 -20.18
N PRO A 450 24.18 -13.48 -21.19
CA PRO A 450 23.89 -12.09 -21.53
C PRO A 450 23.31 -11.29 -20.35
N PHE A 451 22.55 -11.97 -19.49
CA PHE A 451 21.95 -11.37 -18.30
C PHE A 451 22.98 -11.08 -17.19
N GLU A 452 24.03 -11.90 -17.06
CA GLU A 452 25.13 -11.63 -16.14
C GLU A 452 26.03 -10.49 -16.65
N HIS A 453 26.23 -10.39 -17.97
CA HIS A 453 26.90 -9.23 -18.56
C HIS A 453 26.13 -7.93 -18.30
N LEU A 454 24.79 -7.95 -18.29
CA LEU A 454 23.99 -6.80 -17.89
C LEU A 454 24.18 -6.43 -16.41
N ARG A 455 24.46 -7.40 -15.53
CA ARG A 455 24.70 -7.13 -14.10
C ARG A 455 26.15 -6.72 -13.80
N ARG A 456 27.09 -7.12 -14.65
CA ARG A 456 28.53 -6.77 -14.58
C ARG A 456 29.04 -6.28 -15.95
N PRO A 457 28.61 -5.07 -16.37
CA PRO A 457 28.91 -4.53 -17.69
C PRO A 457 30.41 -4.28 -17.92
N PHE A 458 31.18 -4.05 -16.86
CA PHE A 458 32.60 -3.73 -16.92
C PHE A 458 33.54 -4.96 -16.79
N SER A 459 32.98 -6.17 -16.83
CA SER A 459 33.73 -7.43 -16.66
C SER A 459 34.87 -7.64 -17.68
N ALA A 460 34.77 -7.04 -18.87
CA ALA A 460 35.81 -7.11 -19.90
C ALA A 460 37.09 -6.33 -19.57
N MET A 461 37.05 -5.39 -18.61
CA MET A 461 38.17 -4.49 -18.30
C MET A 461 39.21 -5.12 -17.33
N GLY A 462 38.96 -6.35 -16.86
CA GLY A 462 39.78 -7.02 -15.84
C GLY A 462 39.46 -6.54 -14.42
N TRP A 463 39.84 -7.33 -13.41
CA TRP A 463 39.37 -7.17 -12.03
C TRP A 463 39.64 -5.78 -11.43
N ARG A 464 40.83 -5.20 -11.69
CA ARG A 464 41.25 -3.92 -11.08
C ARG A 464 40.51 -2.72 -11.67
N LEU A 465 40.30 -2.72 -12.98
CA LEU A 465 39.60 -1.66 -13.72
C LEU A 465 38.09 -1.83 -13.64
N GLU A 466 37.57 -3.06 -13.63
CA GLU A 466 36.13 -3.34 -13.46
C GLU A 466 35.59 -2.67 -12.19
N ALA A 467 36.24 -2.93 -11.05
CA ALA A 467 35.81 -2.35 -9.79
C ALA A 467 35.98 -0.82 -9.78
N LEU A 468 36.93 -0.26 -10.55
CA LEU A 468 37.13 1.20 -10.62
C LEU A 468 36.04 1.84 -11.47
N ALA A 469 35.73 1.23 -12.62
CA ALA A 469 34.64 1.63 -13.49
C ALA A 469 33.30 1.54 -12.76
N ALA A 470 33.08 0.53 -11.93
CA ALA A 470 31.90 0.45 -11.06
C ALA A 470 31.81 1.63 -10.08
N ASP A 471 32.88 1.92 -9.32
CA ASP A 471 32.92 3.06 -8.38
C ASP A 471 32.74 4.41 -9.09
N VAL A 472 33.39 4.62 -10.24
CA VAL A 472 33.25 5.85 -11.05
C VAL A 472 31.84 5.96 -11.63
N SER A 473 31.27 4.87 -12.14
CA SER A 473 29.91 4.86 -12.66
C SER A 473 28.88 5.21 -11.58
N LEU A 474 29.11 4.77 -10.34
CA LEU A 474 28.29 5.13 -9.19
C LEU A 474 28.41 6.62 -8.85
N ILE A 475 29.61 7.18 -8.88
CA ILE A 475 29.83 8.62 -8.65
C ILE A 475 29.14 9.43 -9.75
N VAL A 476 29.35 9.08 -11.02
CA VAL A 476 28.70 9.77 -12.15
C VAL A 476 27.19 9.66 -12.05
N ALA A 477 26.65 8.46 -11.77
CA ALA A 477 25.21 8.29 -11.61
C ALA A 477 24.65 9.08 -10.42
N ALA A 478 25.40 9.21 -9.31
CA ALA A 478 25.02 10.04 -8.17
C ALA A 478 25.06 11.53 -8.51
N VAL A 479 26.06 11.99 -9.27
CA VAL A 479 26.14 13.39 -9.73
C VAL A 479 25.02 13.70 -10.70
N VAL A 480 24.81 12.86 -11.71
CA VAL A 480 23.71 12.96 -12.66
C VAL A 480 22.37 12.95 -11.93
N PHE A 481 22.21 12.06 -10.95
CA PHE A 481 21.04 12.05 -10.10
C PHE A 481 20.86 13.36 -9.34
N ILE A 482 21.90 13.89 -8.68
CA ILE A 482 21.78 15.16 -7.96
C ILE A 482 21.54 16.33 -8.92
N ASP A 483 22.18 16.35 -10.08
CA ASP A 483 22.07 17.40 -11.08
C ASP A 483 20.69 17.43 -11.76
N TYR A 484 20.02 16.28 -11.90
CA TYR A 484 18.62 16.21 -12.36
C TYR A 484 17.61 16.26 -11.20
N LEU A 485 18.02 15.89 -9.99
CA LEU A 485 17.24 16.06 -8.76
C LEU A 485 17.12 17.53 -8.40
N VAL A 486 18.16 18.35 -8.65
CA VAL A 486 18.16 19.78 -8.34
C VAL A 486 17.07 20.51 -9.14
N PRO A 487 16.96 20.42 -10.48
CA PRO A 487 15.85 20.94 -11.28
C PRO A 487 14.49 20.30 -10.97
N PHE A 488 14.46 19.00 -10.65
CA PHE A 488 13.25 18.32 -10.18
C PHE A 488 12.76 18.89 -8.84
N ALA A 489 13.69 19.24 -7.97
CA ALA A 489 13.41 19.94 -6.72
C ALA A 489 13.10 21.42 -7.00
N SER A 490 13.79 22.09 -7.93
CA SER A 490 13.75 23.54 -8.17
C SER A 490 12.94 23.93 -9.41
N THR A 491 11.69 23.47 -9.48
CA THR A 491 10.63 23.99 -10.39
C THR A 491 10.80 23.93 -11.92
N HIS A 492 11.91 23.48 -12.51
CA HIS A 492 12.11 23.60 -13.97
C HIS A 492 11.65 22.37 -14.80
N GLY A 493 10.88 21.45 -14.22
CA GLY A 493 10.46 20.21 -14.90
C GLY A 493 11.44 19.06 -14.68
N GLY A 494 11.59 18.14 -15.66
CA GLY A 494 12.60 17.06 -15.60
C GLY A 494 12.26 15.83 -14.75
N GLY A 495 10.98 15.59 -14.43
CA GLY A 495 10.58 14.44 -13.60
C GLY A 495 10.92 13.07 -14.22
N THR A 496 10.81 12.95 -15.55
CA THR A 496 11.27 11.76 -16.28
C THR A 496 12.79 11.61 -16.19
N ASP A 497 13.52 12.71 -16.27
CA ASP A 497 14.99 12.71 -16.26
C ASP A 497 15.52 12.39 -14.86
N ALA A 498 14.89 12.90 -13.82
CA ALA A 498 15.17 12.52 -12.43
C ALA A 498 14.81 11.05 -12.14
N ALA A 499 13.71 10.54 -12.69
CA ALA A 499 13.34 9.13 -12.58
C ALA A 499 14.34 8.22 -13.33
N LEU A 500 14.77 8.61 -14.52
CA LEU A 500 15.83 7.93 -15.28
C LEU A 500 17.17 8.00 -14.54
N ALA A 501 17.51 9.14 -13.96
CA ALA A 501 18.73 9.30 -13.16
C ALA A 501 18.67 8.49 -11.86
N MET A 502 17.50 8.36 -11.23
CA MET A 502 17.28 7.45 -10.11
C MET A 502 17.45 5.99 -10.55
N ALA A 503 16.86 5.60 -11.68
CA ALA A 503 17.02 4.25 -12.24
C ALA A 503 18.48 3.95 -12.56
N LEU A 504 19.21 4.92 -13.12
CA LEU A 504 20.65 4.86 -13.38
C LEU A 504 21.44 4.70 -12.07
N LEU A 505 21.11 5.46 -11.02
CA LEU A 505 21.74 5.37 -9.71
C LEU A 505 21.50 4.00 -9.06
N VAL A 506 20.27 3.50 -9.10
CA VAL A 506 19.90 2.17 -8.60
C VAL A 506 20.63 1.08 -9.39
N TYR A 507 20.73 1.22 -10.71
CA TYR A 507 21.50 0.30 -11.55
C TYR A 507 23.00 0.33 -11.20
N ALA A 508 23.61 1.51 -11.05
CA ALA A 508 25.01 1.64 -10.66
C ALA A 508 25.27 1.02 -9.27
N LEU A 509 24.39 1.26 -8.29
CA LEU A 509 24.43 0.60 -6.97
C LEU A 509 24.26 -0.92 -7.07
N SER A 510 23.47 -1.40 -8.03
CA SER A 510 23.32 -2.82 -8.32
C SER A 510 24.61 -3.42 -8.85
N VAL A 511 25.25 -2.76 -9.82
CA VAL A 511 26.54 -3.17 -10.39
C VAL A 511 27.62 -3.21 -9.32
N THR A 512 27.82 -2.13 -8.55
CA THR A 512 28.87 -2.08 -7.50
C THR A 512 28.68 -3.19 -6.47
N SER A 513 27.45 -3.41 -6.01
CA SER A 513 27.17 -4.51 -5.07
C SER A 513 27.42 -5.88 -5.65
N LYS A 514 27.16 -6.09 -6.95
CA LYS A 514 27.39 -7.40 -7.55
C LYS A 514 28.88 -7.68 -7.73
N VAL A 515 29.68 -6.65 -8.01
CA VAL A 515 31.16 -6.73 -8.03
C VAL A 515 31.70 -7.04 -6.62
N ASP A 516 31.10 -6.47 -5.58
CA ASP A 516 31.43 -6.78 -4.19
C ASP A 516 31.03 -8.23 -3.81
N ASP A 517 29.82 -8.65 -4.16
CA ASP A 517 29.28 -10.00 -3.86
C ASP A 517 30.07 -11.12 -4.55
N ASP A 518 30.56 -10.88 -5.78
CA ASP A 518 31.38 -11.83 -6.54
C ASP A 518 32.85 -11.85 -6.06
N GLY A 519 33.19 -11.04 -5.05
CA GLY A 519 34.52 -11.02 -4.45
C GLY A 519 35.61 -10.40 -5.32
N VAL A 520 35.23 -9.63 -6.35
CA VAL A 520 36.17 -8.97 -7.27
C VAL A 520 36.76 -7.70 -6.66
N ASN A 521 36.04 -7.08 -5.73
CA ASN A 521 36.48 -5.88 -4.99
C ASN A 521 37.04 -6.21 -3.61
N THR A 522 38.08 -7.03 -3.55
CA THR A 522 38.80 -7.32 -2.30
C THR A 522 39.77 -6.19 -1.94
N LEU A 523 39.66 -5.68 -0.72
CA LEU A 523 40.48 -4.58 -0.20
C LEU A 523 41.36 -5.09 0.94
N GLN A 524 42.65 -4.77 0.92
CA GLN A 524 43.52 -4.93 2.07
C GLN A 524 43.73 -3.56 2.71
N ILE A 525 43.02 -3.31 3.80
CA ILE A 525 43.15 -2.07 4.56
C ILE A 525 44.36 -2.19 5.48
N ASP A 526 45.30 -1.25 5.37
CA ASP A 526 46.41 -1.13 6.31
C ASP A 526 45.89 -0.53 7.63
N ASP A 527 45.64 -1.42 8.59
CA ASP A 527 45.19 -1.09 9.95
C ASP A 527 46.34 -0.67 10.89
N SER A 528 47.58 -0.54 10.39
CA SER A 528 48.69 -0.02 11.20
C SER A 528 48.43 1.42 11.64
N GLU A 529 48.98 1.84 12.78
CA GLU A 529 48.86 3.24 13.23
C GLU A 529 49.37 4.23 12.18
N SER A 530 50.40 3.85 11.43
CA SER A 530 50.98 4.66 10.36
C SER A 530 50.03 4.80 9.15
N GLY A 531 49.39 3.70 8.74
CA GLY A 531 48.39 3.68 7.68
C GLY A 531 47.15 4.48 8.05
N LEU A 532 46.68 4.32 9.29
CA LEU A 532 45.53 5.05 9.82
C LEU A 532 45.79 6.57 9.88
N ARG A 533 46.98 6.98 10.35
CA ARG A 533 47.41 8.39 10.38
C ARG A 533 47.51 8.98 8.97
N LYS A 534 48.04 8.20 8.01
CA LYS A 534 48.14 8.62 6.60
C LYS A 534 46.75 8.80 5.96
N ARG A 535 45.82 7.88 6.19
CA ARG A 535 44.43 8.02 5.70
C ARG A 535 43.73 9.20 6.34
N PHE A 536 43.87 9.37 7.66
CA PHE A 536 43.28 10.49 8.37
C PHE A 536 43.79 11.83 7.84
N THR A 537 45.10 11.98 7.66
CA THR A 537 45.69 13.22 7.10
C THR A 537 45.22 13.49 5.67
N ILE A 538 45.15 12.47 4.81
CA ILE A 538 44.58 12.61 3.45
C ILE A 538 43.12 13.08 3.51
N TRP A 539 42.30 12.47 4.37
CA TRP A 539 40.89 12.84 4.51
C TRP A 539 40.69 14.25 5.07
N VAL A 540 41.48 14.65 6.06
CA VAL A 540 41.45 16.01 6.64
C VAL A 540 41.86 17.05 5.59
N ALA A 541 42.94 16.80 4.86
CA ALA A 541 43.40 17.70 3.79
C ALA A 541 42.35 17.82 2.68
N ALA A 542 41.77 16.70 2.25
CA ALA A 542 40.73 16.69 1.23
C ALA A 542 39.44 17.37 1.68
N PHE A 543 39.02 17.17 2.92
CA PHE A 543 37.87 17.85 3.49
C PHE A 543 38.11 19.36 3.56
N ALA A 544 39.31 19.80 3.91
CA ALA A 544 39.68 21.21 3.90
C ALA A 544 39.60 21.80 2.48
N VAL A 545 40.16 21.11 1.48
CA VAL A 545 40.08 21.54 0.07
C VAL A 545 38.64 21.56 -0.44
N ALA A 546 37.87 20.51 -0.18
CA ALA A 546 36.46 20.42 -0.58
C ALA A 546 35.59 21.50 0.08
N SER A 547 35.82 21.77 1.36
CA SER A 547 35.17 22.87 2.09
C SER A 547 35.58 24.22 1.52
N GLY A 548 36.85 24.40 1.18
CA GLY A 548 37.35 25.61 0.51
C GLY A 548 36.68 25.84 -0.85
N ILE A 549 36.51 24.78 -1.66
CA ILE A 549 35.79 24.84 -2.94
C ILE A 549 34.32 25.20 -2.70
N ALA A 550 33.65 24.52 -1.76
CA ALA A 550 32.25 24.76 -1.44
C ALA A 550 32.00 26.20 -0.95
N LEU A 551 32.88 26.73 -0.10
CA LEU A 551 32.76 28.04 0.53
C LEU A 551 33.44 29.17 -0.26
N SER A 552 34.07 28.88 -1.40
CA SER A 552 34.85 29.87 -2.18
C SER A 552 34.03 31.06 -2.70
N LYS A 553 32.70 30.96 -2.74
CA LYS A 553 31.79 32.07 -3.13
C LYS A 553 31.18 32.79 -1.93
N GLY A 554 31.59 32.41 -0.71
CA GLY A 554 31.03 32.91 0.53
C GLY A 554 29.78 32.15 1.00
N LEU A 555 29.26 32.63 2.12
CA LEU A 555 28.00 32.20 2.72
C LEU A 555 26.91 33.23 2.40
N SER A 556 25.70 32.76 2.13
CA SER A 556 24.51 33.59 1.97
C SER A 556 23.80 33.71 3.32
N TRP A 557 23.78 34.93 3.85
CA TRP A 557 23.15 35.26 5.13
C TRP A 557 21.71 35.70 4.88
N PRO A 558 20.74 35.34 5.73
CA PRO A 558 19.36 35.81 5.57
C PRO A 558 19.31 37.33 5.72
N GLU A 559 18.96 38.03 4.65
CA GLU A 559 18.90 39.48 4.61
C GLU A 559 17.45 39.93 4.76
N TYR A 560 17.23 40.86 5.67
CA TYR A 560 15.89 41.29 6.05
C TYR A 560 15.47 42.49 5.19
N LEU A 561 14.49 42.28 4.30
CA LEU A 561 13.95 43.32 3.43
C LEU A 561 12.83 44.09 4.13
N LYS A 562 13.07 45.38 4.31
CA LYS A 562 12.09 46.34 4.84
C LYS A 562 11.55 47.30 3.79
N ASP A 563 12.12 47.27 2.60
CA ASP A 563 11.81 48.11 1.44
C ASP A 563 11.78 47.14 0.26
N TRP A 564 10.60 46.64 -0.09
CA TRP A 564 10.43 45.62 -1.11
C TRP A 564 10.40 46.24 -2.52
N ASP A 565 9.85 47.44 -2.67
CA ASP A 565 9.73 48.12 -3.96
C ASP A 565 10.95 49.01 -4.30
N GLY A 566 11.88 49.19 -3.36
CA GLY A 566 13.15 49.87 -3.54
C GLY A 566 13.00 51.39 -3.62
N ASP A 567 11.92 51.94 -3.08
CA ASP A 567 11.61 53.37 -3.12
C ASP A 567 12.37 54.19 -2.06
N GLY A 568 13.13 53.52 -1.19
CA GLY A 568 13.91 54.11 -0.11
C GLY A 568 13.10 54.41 1.16
N VAL A 569 11.83 54.00 1.20
CA VAL A 569 10.93 54.11 2.36
C VAL A 569 10.79 52.73 3.00
N ILE A 570 10.77 52.70 4.34
CA ILE A 570 10.47 51.46 5.05
C ILE A 570 8.98 51.16 4.88
N ASP A 571 8.70 50.04 4.23
CA ASP A 571 7.36 49.50 4.05
C ASP A 571 6.69 49.19 5.39
N SER A 572 5.35 49.05 5.33
CA SER A 572 4.58 48.54 6.46
C SER A 572 5.11 47.17 6.90
N PRO A 573 5.20 46.88 8.22
CA PRO A 573 5.71 45.61 8.73
C PRO A 573 5.03 44.34 8.20
N GLY A 574 3.85 44.46 7.58
CA GLY A 574 3.17 43.35 6.92
C GLY A 574 3.71 42.99 5.53
N ALA A 575 4.57 43.84 4.95
CA ALA A 575 5.21 43.63 3.64
C ALA A 575 6.71 43.27 3.77
N TRP A 576 7.23 43.19 5.01
CA TRP A 576 8.61 42.78 5.25
C TRP A 576 8.77 41.29 4.93
N ASP A 577 9.89 40.94 4.30
CA ASP A 577 10.24 39.57 3.96
C ASP A 577 11.76 39.38 4.03
N ILE A 578 12.25 38.16 3.86
CA ILE A 578 13.67 37.89 3.67
C ILE A 578 13.99 37.88 2.17
N ALA A 579 15.09 38.53 1.79
CA ALA A 579 15.47 38.68 0.40
C ALA A 579 15.55 37.33 -0.32
N GLU A 580 14.95 37.25 -1.52
CA GLU A 580 14.96 36.02 -2.31
C GLU A 580 16.40 35.54 -2.58
N GLY A 581 16.66 34.26 -2.33
CA GLY A 581 17.99 33.66 -2.46
C GLY A 581 18.91 33.90 -1.26
N THR A 582 18.44 34.60 -0.22
CA THR A 582 19.16 34.78 1.04
C THR A 582 18.64 33.83 2.12
N GLY A 583 19.53 32.98 2.64
CA GLY A 583 19.18 31.97 3.64
C GLY A 583 18.33 30.78 3.14
N PHE A 584 18.18 29.76 3.98
CA PHE A 584 17.35 28.56 3.76
C PHE A 584 16.19 28.60 4.73
N GLU A 585 14.98 28.75 4.20
CA GLU A 585 13.76 28.82 4.99
C GLU A 585 13.22 27.42 5.35
N ILE A 586 12.83 27.26 6.60
CA ILE A 586 12.00 26.18 7.10
C ILE A 586 10.68 26.77 7.57
N THR A 587 9.61 26.48 6.83
CA THR A 587 8.27 26.96 7.17
C THR A 587 7.77 26.32 8.48
N PRO A 588 6.94 27.03 9.28
CA PRO A 588 6.41 26.52 10.55
C PRO A 588 5.58 25.23 10.37
N PHE A 589 4.81 25.15 9.29
CA PHE A 589 3.99 23.98 8.97
C PHE A 589 4.85 22.75 8.68
N PHE A 590 5.94 22.93 7.91
CA PHE A 590 6.89 21.85 7.64
C PHE A 590 7.64 21.44 8.90
N LEU A 591 8.10 22.41 9.71
CA LEU A 591 8.77 22.16 10.98
C LEU A 591 7.88 21.34 11.92
N ALA A 592 6.62 21.74 12.10
CA ALA A 592 5.67 21.05 12.96
C ALA A 592 5.43 19.61 12.50
N MET A 593 5.23 19.42 11.19
CA MET A 593 5.03 18.10 10.60
C MET A 593 6.28 17.20 10.75
N MET A 594 7.44 17.74 10.42
CA MET A 594 8.73 17.05 10.51
C MET A 594 9.03 16.63 11.96
N LEU A 595 8.88 17.54 12.92
CA LEU A 595 9.13 17.25 14.34
C LEU A 595 8.12 16.26 14.90
N GLY A 596 6.83 16.43 14.62
CA GLY A 596 5.78 15.53 15.10
C GLY A 596 5.97 14.10 14.60
N LEU A 597 6.19 13.93 13.29
CA LEU A 597 6.49 12.61 12.72
C LEU A 597 7.77 12.02 13.29
N THR A 598 8.83 12.82 13.43
CA THR A 598 10.14 12.35 13.91
C THR A 598 10.04 11.87 15.36
N LEU A 599 9.47 12.68 16.26
CA LEU A 599 9.38 12.37 17.69
C LEU A 599 8.49 11.15 17.95
N PHE A 600 7.33 11.10 17.29
CA PHE A 600 6.43 9.95 17.41
C PHE A 600 7.10 8.67 16.89
N THR A 601 7.64 8.71 15.67
CA THR A 601 8.20 7.50 15.03
C THR A 601 9.50 7.05 15.71
N ALA A 602 10.33 7.98 16.19
CA ALA A 602 11.57 7.66 16.89
C ALA A 602 11.32 6.84 18.16
N SER A 603 10.21 7.06 18.86
CA SER A 603 9.81 6.24 20.02
C SER A 603 9.60 4.76 19.65
N THR A 604 8.97 4.52 18.49
CA THR A 604 8.69 3.17 18.00
C THR A 604 9.95 2.52 17.42
N VAL A 605 10.77 3.29 16.70
CA VAL A 605 12.10 2.87 16.24
C VAL A 605 12.98 2.48 17.43
N ALA A 606 12.94 3.22 18.54
CA ALA A 606 13.70 2.90 19.74
C ALA A 606 13.30 1.54 20.35
N GLU A 607 12.02 1.18 20.34
CA GLU A 607 11.56 -0.15 20.75
C GLU A 607 12.05 -1.24 19.81
N ILE A 608 12.00 -1.00 18.49
CA ILE A 608 12.53 -1.95 17.49
C ILE A 608 14.02 -2.19 17.73
N VAL A 609 14.80 -1.12 17.90
CA VAL A 609 16.25 -1.21 18.12
C VAL A 609 16.56 -1.97 19.41
N ARG A 610 15.91 -1.58 20.51
CA ARG A 610 16.06 -2.23 21.82
C ARG A 610 15.68 -3.71 21.77
N GLY A 611 14.50 -4.02 21.22
CA GLY A 611 13.98 -5.39 21.10
C GLY A 611 14.86 -6.27 20.22
N SER A 612 15.37 -5.72 19.12
CA SER A 612 16.27 -6.45 18.21
C SER A 612 17.60 -6.79 18.86
N ILE A 613 18.20 -5.84 19.61
CA ILE A 613 19.44 -6.10 20.35
C ILE A 613 19.21 -7.16 21.45
N GLN A 614 18.10 -7.08 22.18
CA GLN A 614 17.79 -8.04 23.25
C GLN A 614 17.43 -9.44 22.75
N SER A 615 16.97 -9.57 21.50
CA SER A 615 16.66 -10.86 20.89
C SER A 615 17.90 -11.70 20.56
N LEU A 616 19.09 -11.11 20.61
CA LEU A 616 20.33 -11.80 20.27
C LEU A 616 20.75 -12.81 21.35
N PRO A 617 21.30 -13.98 20.97
CA PRO A 617 21.82 -14.95 21.91
C PRO A 617 22.92 -14.36 22.80
N ARG A 618 22.81 -14.55 24.12
CA ARG A 618 23.79 -14.02 25.09
C ARG A 618 25.21 -14.54 24.86
N GLY A 619 25.35 -15.76 24.34
CA GLY A 619 26.65 -16.37 24.03
C GLY A 619 27.53 -15.54 23.08
N GLN A 620 26.94 -14.78 22.14
CA GLN A 620 27.69 -13.89 21.25
C GLN A 620 28.33 -12.72 22.02
N VAL A 621 27.60 -12.19 23.01
CA VAL A 621 28.07 -11.12 23.88
C VAL A 621 29.14 -11.66 24.85
N GLU A 622 28.95 -12.87 25.38
CA GLU A 622 29.91 -13.55 26.27
C GLU A 622 31.21 -13.88 25.53
N ALA A 623 31.16 -14.43 24.32
CA ALA A 623 32.35 -14.67 23.50
C ALA A 623 33.11 -13.37 23.19
N ALA A 624 32.40 -12.28 22.87
CA ALA A 624 33.03 -10.97 22.67
C ALA A 624 33.69 -10.43 23.95
N ILE A 625 33.13 -10.69 25.13
CA ILE A 625 33.76 -10.38 26.42
C ILE A 625 35.02 -11.22 26.60
N SER A 626 34.97 -12.52 26.31
CA SER A 626 36.11 -13.44 26.41
C SER A 626 37.28 -13.05 25.48
N LEU A 627 36.98 -12.45 24.33
CA LEU A 627 37.97 -11.86 23.43
C LEU A 627 38.46 -10.46 23.86
N ALA A 628 38.12 -10.01 25.06
CA ALA A 628 38.46 -8.70 25.62
C ALA A 628 38.01 -7.50 24.76
N LEU A 629 36.94 -7.66 23.96
CA LEU A 629 36.38 -6.54 23.19
C LEU A 629 35.76 -5.51 24.13
N ASN A 630 36.16 -4.25 23.93
CA ASN A 630 35.60 -3.13 24.67
C ASN A 630 34.09 -2.97 24.33
N PRO A 631 33.28 -2.30 25.18
CA PRO A 631 31.84 -2.19 24.96
C PRO A 631 31.45 -1.60 23.60
N PHE A 632 32.23 -0.65 23.08
CA PHE A 632 31.98 -0.02 21.79
C PHE A 632 32.31 -0.94 20.61
N GLN A 633 33.44 -1.65 20.69
CA GLN A 633 33.86 -2.69 19.74
C GLN A 633 32.84 -3.83 19.72
N ARG A 634 32.38 -4.28 20.89
CA ARG A 634 31.34 -5.30 21.00
C ARG A 634 30.04 -4.88 20.35
N LEU A 635 29.59 -3.64 20.61
CA LEU A 635 28.40 -3.09 19.99
C LEU A 635 28.55 -3.01 18.47
N ARG A 636 29.66 -2.47 17.97
CA ARG A 636 29.89 -2.20 16.55
C ARG A 636 30.20 -3.46 15.72
N LEU A 637 30.99 -4.38 16.25
CA LEU A 637 31.54 -5.53 15.51
C LEU A 637 30.69 -6.79 15.64
N VAL A 638 29.97 -6.96 16.76
CA VAL A 638 29.25 -8.21 17.04
C VAL A 638 27.74 -7.96 17.11
N ILE A 639 27.30 -7.07 18.00
CA ILE A 639 25.88 -6.91 18.33
C ILE A 639 25.11 -6.21 17.19
N LEU A 640 25.53 -5.01 16.78
CA LEU A 640 24.79 -4.18 15.82
C LEU A 640 24.65 -4.85 14.43
N PRO A 641 25.68 -5.49 13.85
CA PRO A 641 25.54 -6.18 12.57
C PRO A 641 24.51 -7.32 12.62
N GLN A 642 24.48 -8.08 13.72
CA GLN A 642 23.50 -9.16 13.91
C GLN A 642 22.10 -8.61 14.17
N ALA A 643 21.98 -7.58 15.02
CA ALA A 643 20.71 -6.95 15.37
C ALA A 643 20.08 -6.24 14.16
N LEU A 644 20.89 -5.68 13.26
CA LEU A 644 20.40 -5.03 12.03
C LEU A 644 19.51 -5.99 11.21
N ARG A 645 19.87 -7.28 11.13
CA ARG A 645 19.11 -8.28 10.37
C ARG A 645 17.68 -8.45 10.88
N SER A 646 17.44 -8.36 12.18
CA SER A 646 16.08 -8.40 12.76
C SER A 646 15.39 -7.02 12.78
N MET A 647 16.15 -5.92 12.77
CA MET A 647 15.60 -4.56 12.69
C MET A 647 14.99 -4.24 11.31
N VAL A 648 15.63 -4.64 10.21
CA VAL A 648 15.24 -4.22 8.84
C VAL A 648 13.78 -4.54 8.49
N PRO A 649 13.27 -5.78 8.73
CA PRO A 649 11.86 -6.08 8.44
C PRO A 649 10.89 -5.23 9.26
N LEU A 650 11.26 -4.90 10.50
CA LEU A 650 10.45 -4.06 11.39
C LEU A 650 10.45 -2.59 10.94
N PHE A 651 11.59 -2.09 10.45
CA PHE A 651 11.67 -0.75 9.87
C PHE A 651 10.84 -0.59 8.60
N ASN A 652 10.71 -1.63 7.78
CA ASN A 652 9.85 -1.57 6.59
C ASN A 652 8.41 -1.16 6.97
N ASN A 653 7.84 -1.83 7.97
CA ASN A 653 6.50 -1.48 8.48
C ASN A 653 6.43 -0.05 9.03
N GLN A 654 7.45 0.40 9.76
CA GLN A 654 7.45 1.76 10.29
C GLN A 654 7.58 2.83 9.22
N PHE A 655 8.41 2.63 8.20
CA PHE A 655 8.56 3.61 7.11
C PHE A 655 7.27 3.74 6.29
N MET A 656 6.57 2.63 6.04
CA MET A 656 5.22 2.67 5.46
C MET A 656 4.23 3.42 6.35
N ASN A 657 4.35 3.31 7.68
CA ASN A 657 3.53 4.08 8.61
C ASN A 657 3.86 5.57 8.59
N VAL A 658 5.14 5.98 8.47
CA VAL A 658 5.49 7.41 8.33
C VAL A 658 4.86 8.00 7.07
N TRP A 659 4.87 7.27 5.96
CA TRP A 659 4.24 7.68 4.71
C TRP A 659 2.72 7.83 4.86
N LYS A 660 2.03 6.89 5.52
CA LYS A 660 0.59 7.00 5.75
C LYS A 660 0.25 8.12 6.73
N ASN A 661 1.02 8.23 7.81
CA ASN A 661 0.83 9.24 8.85
C ASN A 661 1.13 10.66 8.37
N SER A 662 1.80 10.82 7.23
CA SER A 662 1.95 12.15 6.63
C SER A 662 0.61 12.79 6.27
N SER A 663 -0.45 11.99 6.08
CA SER A 663 -1.81 12.50 5.80
C SER A 663 -2.41 13.33 6.94
N LEU A 664 -1.85 13.23 8.15
CA LEU A 664 -2.25 14.07 9.29
C LEU A 664 -1.75 15.51 9.16
N ALA A 665 -0.99 15.83 8.11
CA ALA A 665 -0.55 17.18 7.76
C ALA A 665 -1.68 18.21 7.70
N VAL A 666 -2.91 17.78 7.41
CA VAL A 666 -4.12 18.63 7.45
C VAL A 666 -4.28 19.36 8.80
N ILE A 667 -3.82 18.77 9.91
CA ILE A 667 -3.92 19.35 11.25
C ILE A 667 -3.06 20.60 11.40
N VAL A 668 -1.93 20.63 10.70
CA VAL A 668 -0.95 21.72 10.76
C VAL A 668 -0.95 22.55 9.48
N ALA A 669 -1.99 22.43 8.65
CA ALA A 669 -2.12 23.09 7.34
C ALA A 669 -0.91 22.89 6.41
N TYR A 670 -0.18 21.79 6.56
CA TYR A 670 0.91 21.45 5.65
C TYR A 670 0.34 20.89 4.34
N SER A 671 0.81 21.42 3.20
CA SER A 671 0.29 21.10 1.86
C SER A 671 0.79 19.75 1.33
N ASP A 672 0.35 18.68 1.99
CA ASP A 672 0.60 17.28 1.62
C ASP A 672 -0.44 16.77 0.59
N ILE A 673 -0.25 15.54 0.10
CA ILE A 673 -1.21 14.86 -0.81
C ILE A 673 -2.64 14.92 -0.28
N PHE A 674 -2.85 14.62 1.00
CA PHE A 674 -4.20 14.57 1.58
C PHE A 674 -4.84 15.95 1.64
N TYR A 675 -4.13 16.97 2.14
CA TYR A 675 -4.60 18.33 2.22
C TYR A 675 -4.98 18.89 0.84
N VAL A 676 -4.08 18.76 -0.14
CA VAL A 676 -4.31 19.30 -1.49
C VAL A 676 -5.51 18.62 -2.16
N ILE A 677 -5.62 17.30 -2.05
CA ILE A 677 -6.78 16.58 -2.60
C ILE A 677 -8.07 16.96 -1.88
N LEU A 678 -8.04 17.11 -0.55
CA LEU A 678 -9.21 17.53 0.22
C LEU A 678 -9.70 18.92 -0.23
N VAL A 679 -8.78 19.87 -0.42
CA VAL A 679 -9.10 21.20 -0.95
C VAL A 679 -9.66 21.11 -2.37
N MET A 680 -9.10 20.26 -3.23
CA MET A 680 -9.66 20.02 -4.57
C MET A 680 -11.07 19.40 -4.52
N MET A 681 -11.33 18.46 -3.61
CA MET A 681 -12.64 17.82 -3.46
C MET A 681 -13.72 18.83 -3.09
N ASN A 682 -13.41 19.75 -2.18
CA ASN A 682 -14.33 20.79 -1.75
C ASN A 682 -14.59 21.86 -2.82
N ASN A 683 -13.57 22.23 -3.60
CA ASN A 683 -13.70 23.25 -4.64
C ASN A 683 -14.33 22.72 -5.94
N VAL A 684 -14.00 21.50 -6.36
CA VAL A 684 -14.46 20.92 -7.64
C VAL A 684 -15.76 20.14 -7.48
N GLY A 685 -16.03 19.58 -6.29
CA GLY A 685 -17.20 18.73 -6.03
C GLY A 685 -17.10 17.31 -6.62
N LYS A 686 -15.96 16.94 -7.22
CA LYS A 686 -15.66 15.59 -7.73
C LYS A 686 -15.06 14.74 -6.62
N LEU A 687 -15.89 13.98 -5.91
CA LEU A 687 -15.47 13.23 -4.72
C LEU A 687 -14.72 11.94 -5.07
N ILE A 688 -15.36 11.01 -5.78
CA ILE A 688 -14.83 9.67 -6.02
C ILE A 688 -13.55 9.67 -6.90
N PRO A 689 -13.45 10.43 -8.01
CA PRO A 689 -12.22 10.47 -8.80
C PRO A 689 -11.00 10.93 -8.00
N LEU A 690 -11.17 11.99 -7.20
CA LEU A 690 -10.12 12.53 -6.34
C LEU A 690 -9.78 11.59 -5.18
N PHE A 691 -10.76 10.90 -4.61
CA PHE A 691 -10.52 9.89 -3.58
C PHE A 691 -9.77 8.66 -4.13
N ILE A 692 -10.08 8.22 -5.37
CA ILE A 692 -9.33 7.17 -6.06
C ILE A 692 -7.88 7.62 -6.28
N LEU A 693 -7.67 8.86 -6.72
CA LEU A 693 -6.34 9.44 -6.90
C LEU A 693 -5.55 9.48 -5.58
N LEU A 694 -6.20 9.88 -4.48
CA LEU A 694 -5.65 9.83 -3.13
C LEU A 694 -5.19 8.42 -2.75
N LEU A 695 -6.07 7.42 -2.92
CA LEU A 695 -5.74 6.03 -2.60
C LEU A 695 -4.58 5.49 -3.45
N ILE A 696 -4.60 5.76 -4.76
CA ILE A 696 -3.55 5.29 -5.68
C ILE A 696 -2.20 5.93 -5.32
N THR A 697 -2.15 7.23 -5.05
CA THR A 697 -0.90 7.92 -4.71
C THR A 697 -0.33 7.43 -3.38
N TYR A 698 -1.15 7.30 -2.33
CA TYR A 698 -0.70 6.74 -1.04
C TYR A 698 -0.27 5.27 -1.15
N GLN A 699 -0.98 4.47 -1.94
CA GLN A 699 -0.62 3.08 -2.20
C GLN A 699 0.69 2.97 -2.99
N ALA A 700 0.87 3.80 -4.02
CA ALA A 700 2.08 3.84 -4.84
C ALA A 700 3.32 4.16 -3.99
N GLY A 701 3.24 5.17 -3.11
CA GLY A 701 4.34 5.50 -2.20
C GLY A 701 4.63 4.38 -1.18
N SER A 702 3.60 3.74 -0.63
CA SER A 702 3.77 2.59 0.27
C SER A 702 4.45 1.40 -0.42
N LEU A 703 4.03 1.09 -1.66
CA LEU A 703 4.65 0.04 -2.47
C LEU A 703 6.09 0.39 -2.84
N ALA A 704 6.38 1.64 -3.19
CA ALA A 704 7.75 2.09 -3.49
C ALA A 704 8.68 1.87 -2.29
N ILE A 705 8.26 2.28 -1.09
CA ILE A 705 9.02 2.02 0.15
C ILE A 705 9.20 0.51 0.37
N SER A 706 8.15 -0.28 0.22
CA SER A 706 8.21 -1.73 0.40
C SER A 706 9.15 -2.42 -0.58
N VAL A 707 9.16 -2.01 -1.86
CA VAL A 707 10.08 -2.53 -2.89
C VAL A 707 11.53 -2.24 -2.50
N VAL A 708 11.85 -0.98 -2.15
CA VAL A 708 13.20 -0.56 -1.74
C VAL A 708 13.65 -1.33 -0.49
N MET A 709 12.77 -1.46 0.50
CA MET A 709 13.08 -2.14 1.76
C MET A 709 13.20 -3.66 1.60
N ASN A 710 12.39 -4.29 0.75
CA ASN A 710 12.52 -5.70 0.44
C ASN A 710 13.84 -5.99 -0.29
N TRP A 711 14.20 -5.15 -1.25
CA TRP A 711 15.52 -5.23 -1.90
C TRP A 711 16.65 -5.10 -0.87
N TYR A 712 16.59 -4.11 0.03
CA TYR A 712 17.58 -3.96 1.10
C TYR A 712 17.62 -5.17 2.05
N ASN A 713 16.47 -5.71 2.43
CA ASN A 713 16.35 -6.89 3.28
C ASN A 713 17.05 -8.12 2.66
N THR A 714 16.87 -8.35 1.36
CA THR A 714 17.53 -9.48 0.67
C THR A 714 19.05 -9.40 0.72
N ARG A 715 19.64 -8.19 0.73
CA ARG A 715 21.09 -8.00 0.86
C ARG A 715 21.61 -8.20 2.28
N VAL A 716 20.87 -7.75 3.29
CA VAL A 716 21.27 -7.93 4.70
C VAL A 716 21.19 -9.40 5.14
N THR A 717 20.29 -10.18 4.51
CA THR A 717 20.06 -11.59 4.83
C THR A 717 20.88 -12.58 3.99
N SER A 718 21.42 -12.17 2.82
CA SER A 718 22.20 -13.05 1.94
C SER A 718 23.60 -13.44 2.47
N VAL A 719 24.11 -12.75 3.49
CA VAL A 719 25.40 -13.09 4.13
C VAL A 719 25.21 -14.34 5.00
N LYS A 720 25.49 -15.51 4.41
CA LYS A 720 25.68 -16.78 5.13
C LYS A 720 26.91 -16.64 6.02
N ILE A 721 26.72 -16.79 7.33
CA ILE A 721 27.80 -16.90 8.32
C ILE A 721 28.28 -18.35 8.31
#